data_AF-A0A367J4Y7-F1
#
_entry.id   AF-A0A367J4Y7-F1
#
_cell.length_a   1.000
_cell.length_b   1.000
_cell.length_c   1.000
_cell.angle_alpha   90.00
_cell.angle_beta   90.00
_cell.angle_gamma   90.00
#
_symmetry.space_group_name_H-M   'P 1'
#
loop_
_entity.id
_entity.type
_entity.pdbx_description
1 polymer ?
#
loop_
_entity_poly.entity_id
_entity_poly.type
_entity_poly.pdbx_seq_one_letter_code
_entity_poly.pdbx_strand_id
1 'polypeptide(L)'
;MKDNSTPLELNTGQGANRFKYQSFKNRVDRLKVDVVRRSRLVEDEPDDHGSFFYEALTSWKELNLTRNFKDFAKEITPFVKSLPSIVYHKDTIVDILEKHLKVKESMALDGLLDLVTKLAKDLEGEFYPYYPRLLSAILPLVYNRDVKLLESVFNCIAYLFKFLSRQILPELDVTFNLLSNMLGEDNQAKPYVRRFTAEAFAFLLRKTRGMELTKIVKHIIDSLKREPSKEYEEGLAMLFFESIKQIDNRLHSRGEAIFKELLNQVYKEEITVEDLPSSAAYSLLTKTTLLILHHTLRQHFTPIINIVINDIKDQLKHEKLNESTLAIQLSLLAMSVTVRKASRIEDFKPIIAQLQELSKRIFNGTYSTFTYTECLRAIIGSLYNGPLETVVSGGRVILEAISNFDNVHLVYGFYLSLAKLGWKSYVQIALPYTIKYTSANCNQYPHESILFWSEIISTCIIGSNSSGSLSACFTPEGLLRFSSNGDQSSFSNVLLAFMDQDFDWAKERDALNMTDIHSDCSITSITLLGSILRLLPTIHLSLDKVSPVLFSMLQSLKNFLKNDSDNNKLIHAPYVLANRNYVLECLLGLVLETLVWIGEHDEHVMVQLENMHDELVEILLNHSKNQSVLFGIYQYLNLLKSRTTSNDRFSLNALEKLYPVLKLNFSSYNRQCRLNTFKIIAFFEQPTMKRDENHKTDEQCDIASMA
;
A
#
# COMPACT_ATOMS: atom_id res chain seq x y z
N MET A 1 -21.51 -44.57 -6.33
CA MET A 1 -20.80 -43.33 -5.88
C MET A 1 -21.43 -42.81 -4.59
N LYS A 2 -20.81 -43.06 -3.43
CA LYS A 2 -21.06 -42.27 -2.22
C LYS A 2 -19.78 -41.51 -1.93
N ASP A 3 -19.72 -40.26 -2.36
CA ASP A 3 -18.68 -39.35 -1.90
C ASP A 3 -18.80 -39.26 -0.38
N ASN A 4 -17.78 -39.73 0.35
CA ASN A 4 -17.56 -39.36 1.75
C ASN A 4 -17.00 -37.93 1.85
N SER A 5 -17.36 -37.04 0.92
CA SER A 5 -17.28 -35.61 1.17
C SER A 5 -18.49 -35.27 2.04
N THR A 6 -18.27 -34.68 3.22
CA THR A 6 -19.37 -34.01 3.93
C THR A 6 -20.12 -33.15 2.91
N PRO A 7 -21.43 -33.35 2.68
CA PRO A 7 -22.14 -32.64 1.63
C PRO A 7 -21.83 -31.16 1.76
N LEU A 8 -21.32 -30.55 0.67
CA LEU A 8 -20.86 -29.17 0.65
C LEU A 8 -21.95 -28.21 1.16
N GLU A 9 -23.22 -28.61 1.08
CA GLU A 9 -24.45 -27.92 1.51
C GLU A 9 -24.76 -27.99 3.02
N LEU A 10 -23.97 -28.75 3.80
CA LEU A 10 -24.18 -28.87 5.23
C LEU A 10 -23.80 -27.59 5.97
N ASN A 11 -24.60 -27.27 6.99
CA ASN A 11 -24.33 -26.18 7.91
C ASN A 11 -23.12 -26.51 8.80
N THR A 12 -22.07 -25.70 8.74
CA THR A 12 -20.85 -25.85 9.55
C THR A 12 -20.89 -25.03 10.85
N GLY A 13 -22.02 -24.37 11.16
CA GLY A 13 -22.23 -23.60 12.40
C GLY A 13 -23.12 -24.33 13.42
N GLN A 14 -23.23 -23.79 14.64
CA GLN A 14 -24.03 -24.33 15.76
C GLN A 14 -25.56 -24.13 15.61
N GLY A 15 -26.11 -24.23 14.39
CA GLY A 15 -27.54 -24.04 14.12
C GLY A 15 -28.28 -25.36 13.91
N ALA A 16 -29.54 -25.43 14.34
CA ALA A 16 -30.39 -26.62 14.19
C ALA A 16 -30.69 -27.02 12.73
N ASN A 17 -30.62 -26.06 11.79
CA ASN A 17 -30.85 -26.34 10.37
C ASN A 17 -29.64 -27.03 9.73
N ARG A 18 -29.82 -28.30 9.37
CA ARG A 18 -28.81 -29.14 8.69
C ARG A 18 -28.44 -28.63 7.29
N PHE A 19 -29.40 -28.05 6.57
CA PHE A 19 -29.24 -27.51 5.23
C PHE A 19 -29.34 -25.99 5.25
N LYS A 20 -28.40 -25.30 4.60
CA LYS A 20 -28.39 -23.84 4.47
C LYS A 20 -28.21 -23.47 3.01
N TYR A 21 -28.98 -22.49 2.54
CA TYR A 21 -28.73 -21.90 1.22
C TYR A 21 -27.28 -21.41 1.12
N GLN A 22 -26.60 -21.84 0.07
CA GLN A 22 -25.27 -21.35 -0.26
C GLN A 22 -25.35 -20.56 -1.54
N SER A 23 -24.89 -19.31 -1.48
CA SER A 23 -24.75 -18.49 -2.68
C SER A 23 -23.83 -19.19 -3.68
N PHE A 24 -24.04 -18.89 -4.97
CA PHE A 24 -23.16 -19.37 -6.05
C PHE A 24 -21.69 -19.15 -5.72
N LYS A 25 -21.34 -17.95 -5.24
CA LYS A 25 -19.98 -17.58 -4.82
C LYS A 25 -19.41 -18.54 -3.76
N ASN A 26 -20.16 -18.81 -2.69
CA ASN A 26 -19.70 -19.69 -1.60
C ASN A 26 -19.50 -21.13 -2.08
N ARG A 27 -20.36 -21.62 -2.99
CA ARG A 27 -20.21 -22.97 -3.56
C ARG A 27 -18.96 -23.04 -4.43
N VAL A 28 -18.76 -22.05 -5.29
CA VAL A 28 -17.57 -21.93 -6.15
C VAL A 28 -16.29 -21.81 -5.33
N ASP A 29 -16.27 -21.04 -4.24
CA ASP A 29 -15.08 -20.89 -3.39
C ASP A 29 -14.67 -22.19 -2.67
N ARG A 30 -15.59 -23.13 -2.48
CA ARG A 30 -15.30 -24.45 -1.89
C ARG A 30 -14.83 -25.49 -2.91
N LEU A 31 -15.13 -25.29 -4.20
CA LEU A 31 -14.69 -26.21 -5.26
C LEU A 31 -13.17 -26.17 -5.40
N LYS A 32 -12.57 -27.36 -5.53
CA LYS A 32 -11.14 -27.55 -5.83
C LYS A 32 -10.99 -28.54 -6.97
N VAL A 33 -10.16 -28.19 -7.95
CA VAL A 33 -10.00 -28.93 -9.21
C VAL A 33 -8.83 -29.94 -9.17
N ASP A 34 -8.20 -30.12 -8.00
CA ASP A 34 -7.01 -30.96 -7.84
C ASP A 34 -7.30 -32.47 -7.86
N VAL A 35 -7.32 -33.06 -9.07
CA VAL A 35 -7.54 -34.49 -9.32
C VAL A 35 -6.43 -35.40 -8.78
N VAL A 36 -5.22 -34.89 -8.53
CA VAL A 36 -4.11 -35.69 -7.97
C VAL A 36 -4.37 -35.99 -6.50
N ARG A 37 -5.06 -35.10 -5.80
CA ARG A 37 -5.20 -35.13 -4.34
C ARG A 37 -6.58 -35.57 -3.85
N ARG A 38 -7.51 -35.92 -4.74
CA ARG A 38 -8.76 -36.60 -4.34
C ARG A 38 -8.42 -37.95 -3.73
N SER A 39 -8.93 -38.21 -2.52
CA SER A 39 -8.82 -39.52 -1.87
C SER A 39 -9.39 -40.58 -2.82
N ARG A 40 -8.51 -41.48 -3.27
CA ARG A 40 -8.94 -42.62 -4.08
C ARG A 40 -9.88 -43.47 -3.24
N LEU A 41 -11.15 -43.55 -3.63
CA LEU A 41 -11.80 -44.86 -3.58
C LEU A 41 -11.03 -45.69 -4.62
N VAL A 42 -10.51 -46.84 -4.21
CA VAL A 42 -9.98 -47.82 -5.15
C VAL A 42 -11.15 -48.11 -6.09
N GLU A 43 -11.08 -47.61 -7.33
CA GLU A 43 -11.93 -48.13 -8.39
C GLU A 43 -11.40 -49.54 -8.62
N ASP A 44 -12.22 -50.56 -8.38
CA ASP A 44 -11.88 -51.94 -8.74
C ASP A 44 -11.44 -51.92 -10.21
N GLU A 45 -10.28 -52.52 -10.50
CA GLU A 45 -9.87 -52.68 -11.90
C GLU A 45 -10.92 -53.57 -12.58
N PRO A 46 -11.43 -53.18 -13.76
CA PRO A 46 -12.34 -54.01 -14.52
C PRO A 46 -11.66 -55.36 -14.80
N ASP A 47 -12.45 -56.43 -14.90
CA ASP A 47 -11.98 -57.76 -15.30
C ASP A 47 -11.11 -57.67 -16.58
N ASP A 48 -10.26 -58.68 -16.88
CA ASP A 48 -9.27 -58.69 -18.00
C ASP A 48 -9.83 -58.33 -19.41
N HIS A 49 -11.16 -58.30 -19.59
CA HIS A 49 -11.85 -57.90 -20.83
C HIS A 49 -12.86 -56.75 -20.66
N GLY A 50 -12.97 -56.21 -19.45
CA GLY A 50 -13.79 -55.06 -19.10
C GLY A 50 -13.16 -53.74 -19.53
N SER A 51 -13.95 -52.67 -19.49
CA SER A 51 -13.54 -51.33 -19.88
C SER A 51 -14.10 -50.33 -18.88
N PHE A 52 -13.28 -49.36 -18.48
CA PHE A 52 -13.73 -48.31 -17.58
C PHE A 52 -14.87 -47.49 -18.21
N PHE A 53 -14.83 -47.28 -19.54
CA PHE A 53 -15.89 -46.61 -20.28
C PHE A 53 -17.21 -47.37 -20.22
N TYR A 54 -17.20 -48.70 -20.45
CA TYR A 54 -18.42 -49.50 -20.48
C TYR A 54 -19.10 -49.59 -19.11
N GLU A 55 -18.32 -49.77 -18.05
CA GLU A 55 -18.82 -49.80 -16.67
C GLU A 55 -19.44 -48.46 -16.28
N ALA A 56 -18.74 -47.36 -16.59
CA ALA A 56 -19.27 -46.02 -16.35
C ALA A 56 -20.55 -45.77 -17.16
N LEU A 57 -20.62 -46.20 -18.42
CA LEU A 57 -21.83 -46.08 -19.24
C LEU A 57 -23.01 -46.83 -18.64
N THR A 58 -22.77 -48.02 -18.09
CA THR A 58 -23.81 -48.83 -17.44
C THR A 58 -24.31 -48.14 -16.17
N SER A 59 -23.40 -47.64 -15.33
CA SER A 59 -23.76 -46.83 -14.16
C SER A 59 -24.56 -45.58 -14.54
N TRP A 60 -24.13 -44.84 -15.57
CA TRP A 60 -24.84 -43.63 -16.01
C TRP A 60 -26.20 -43.90 -16.64
N LYS A 61 -26.43 -45.08 -17.23
CA LYS A 61 -27.77 -45.50 -17.68
C LYS A 61 -28.76 -45.63 -16.52
N GLU A 62 -28.29 -45.99 -15.34
CA GLU A 62 -29.11 -46.06 -14.12
C GLU A 62 -29.28 -44.69 -13.47
N LEU A 63 -28.23 -43.86 -13.48
CA LEU A 63 -28.22 -42.55 -12.82
C LEU A 63 -28.91 -41.43 -13.62
N ASN A 64 -28.79 -41.44 -14.95
CA ASN A 64 -29.27 -40.35 -15.81
C ASN A 64 -30.36 -40.85 -16.78
N LEU A 65 -31.62 -40.58 -16.43
CA LEU A 65 -32.81 -40.97 -17.21
C LEU A 65 -33.31 -39.89 -18.18
N THR A 66 -32.52 -38.82 -18.40
CA THR A 66 -32.89 -37.72 -19.28
C THR A 66 -32.97 -38.17 -20.74
N ARG A 67 -33.77 -37.46 -21.55
CA ARG A 67 -33.93 -37.77 -22.98
C ARG A 67 -32.58 -37.72 -23.71
N ASN A 68 -31.81 -36.66 -23.49
CA ASN A 68 -30.51 -36.46 -24.14
C ASN A 68 -29.54 -37.62 -23.82
N PHE A 69 -29.51 -38.08 -22.56
CA PHE A 69 -28.64 -39.21 -22.19
C PHE A 69 -29.14 -40.53 -22.79
N LYS A 70 -30.46 -40.77 -22.82
CA LYS A 70 -31.03 -41.97 -23.45
C LYS A 70 -30.74 -42.02 -24.96
N ASP A 71 -30.82 -40.90 -25.65
CA ASP A 71 -30.54 -40.81 -27.08
C ASP A 71 -29.06 -41.08 -27.36
N PHE A 72 -28.15 -40.49 -26.57
CA PHE A 72 -26.72 -40.80 -26.59
C PHE A 72 -26.44 -42.28 -26.29
N ALA A 73 -27.01 -42.82 -25.22
CA ALA A 73 -26.76 -44.18 -24.77
C ALA A 73 -27.19 -45.21 -25.83
N LYS A 74 -28.32 -44.97 -26.52
CA LYS A 74 -28.78 -45.82 -27.63
C LYS A 74 -27.79 -45.83 -28.80
N GLU A 75 -27.26 -44.66 -29.15
CA GLU A 75 -26.33 -44.48 -30.26
C GLU A 75 -24.96 -45.14 -29.97
N ILE A 76 -24.45 -45.03 -28.75
CA ILE A 76 -23.08 -45.47 -28.41
C ILE A 76 -22.97 -46.94 -27.98
N THR A 77 -24.02 -47.52 -27.39
CA THR A 77 -24.00 -48.90 -26.84
C THR A 77 -23.51 -49.99 -27.81
N PRO A 78 -23.81 -49.95 -29.13
CA PRO A 78 -23.34 -50.98 -30.06
C PRO A 78 -21.81 -51.09 -30.16
N PHE A 79 -21.09 -49.99 -29.92
CA PHE A 79 -19.66 -49.86 -30.22
C PHE A 79 -18.73 -50.06 -29.01
N VAL A 80 -19.29 -50.15 -27.80
CA VAL A 80 -18.52 -50.02 -26.54
C VAL A 80 -18.66 -51.20 -25.61
N LYS A 81 -19.08 -52.38 -26.11
CA LYS A 81 -19.38 -53.56 -25.28
C LYS A 81 -18.15 -54.21 -24.64
N SER A 82 -16.96 -53.95 -25.17
CA SER A 82 -15.68 -54.47 -24.68
C SER A 82 -14.54 -53.55 -25.07
N LEU A 83 -13.40 -53.63 -24.38
CA LEU A 83 -12.22 -52.80 -24.69
C LEU A 83 -11.74 -52.96 -26.15
N PRO A 84 -11.64 -54.18 -26.73
CA PRO A 84 -11.29 -54.33 -28.15
C PRO A 84 -12.27 -53.65 -29.10
N SER A 85 -13.57 -53.64 -28.76
CA SER A 85 -14.60 -52.96 -29.55
C SER A 85 -14.40 -51.44 -29.50
N ILE A 86 -14.04 -50.89 -28.34
CA ILE A 86 -13.74 -49.46 -28.17
C ILE A 86 -12.52 -49.05 -28.99
N VAL A 87 -11.44 -49.83 -28.94
CA VAL A 87 -10.23 -49.56 -29.72
C VAL A 87 -10.52 -49.60 -31.22
N TYR A 88 -11.33 -50.56 -31.69
CA TYR A 88 -11.69 -50.70 -33.10
C TYR A 88 -12.61 -49.56 -33.60
N HIS A 89 -13.55 -49.09 -32.78
CA HIS A 89 -14.54 -48.06 -33.15
C HIS A 89 -14.24 -46.66 -32.62
N LYS A 90 -13.00 -46.38 -32.18
CA LYS A 90 -12.61 -45.13 -31.51
C LYS A 90 -13.02 -43.85 -32.26
N ASP A 91 -12.87 -43.81 -33.59
CA ASP A 91 -13.28 -42.65 -34.40
C ASP A 91 -14.78 -42.37 -34.26
N THR A 92 -15.60 -43.40 -34.43
CA THR A 92 -17.07 -43.31 -34.33
C THR A 92 -17.51 -42.93 -32.92
N ILE A 93 -16.87 -43.50 -31.90
CA ILE A 93 -17.17 -43.21 -30.49
C ILE A 93 -16.91 -41.73 -30.18
N VAL A 94 -15.77 -41.21 -30.64
CA VAL A 94 -15.40 -39.79 -30.47
C VAL A 94 -16.38 -38.87 -31.21
N ASP A 95 -16.78 -39.21 -32.43
CA ASP A 95 -17.76 -38.43 -33.20
C ASP A 95 -19.11 -38.35 -32.49
N ILE A 96 -19.58 -39.46 -31.91
CA ILE A 96 -20.83 -39.50 -31.13
C ILE A 96 -20.69 -38.64 -29.86
N LEU A 97 -19.60 -38.79 -29.11
CA LEU A 97 -19.37 -37.98 -27.91
C LEU A 97 -19.34 -36.48 -28.22
N GLU A 98 -18.61 -36.08 -29.25
CA GLU A 98 -18.52 -34.66 -29.65
C GLU A 98 -19.88 -34.11 -30.07
N LYS A 99 -20.65 -34.87 -30.87
CA LYS A 99 -22.01 -34.51 -31.28
C LYS A 99 -22.90 -34.22 -30.07
N HIS A 100 -22.89 -35.11 -29.07
CA HIS A 100 -23.76 -34.99 -27.89
C HIS A 100 -23.27 -33.94 -26.88
N LEU A 101 -21.96 -33.67 -26.81
CA LEU A 101 -21.40 -32.57 -26.00
C LEU A 101 -21.80 -31.18 -26.53
N LYS A 102 -21.98 -31.05 -27.85
CA LYS A 102 -22.37 -29.78 -28.50
C LYS A 102 -23.88 -29.48 -28.45
N VAL A 103 -24.69 -30.41 -27.92
CA VAL A 103 -26.13 -30.19 -27.76
C VAL A 103 -26.38 -29.08 -26.73
N LYS A 104 -27.05 -28.02 -27.15
CA LYS A 104 -27.38 -26.87 -26.28
C LYS A 104 -28.27 -27.31 -25.11
N GLU A 105 -27.99 -26.78 -23.92
CA GLU A 105 -28.75 -27.03 -22.68
C GLU A 105 -28.91 -28.53 -22.36
N SER A 106 -27.88 -29.33 -22.67
CA SER A 106 -27.98 -30.76 -22.47
C SER A 106 -27.93 -31.15 -21.00
N MET A 107 -28.96 -31.87 -20.54
CA MET A 107 -29.01 -32.45 -19.19
C MET A 107 -28.17 -33.74 -19.05
N ALA A 108 -27.43 -34.12 -20.11
CA ALA A 108 -26.57 -35.30 -20.14
C ALA A 108 -25.09 -34.97 -19.85
N LEU A 109 -24.72 -33.69 -19.75
CA LEU A 109 -23.32 -33.24 -19.75
C LEU A 109 -22.47 -33.86 -18.64
N ASP A 110 -22.98 -34.01 -17.42
CA ASP A 110 -22.21 -34.62 -16.33
C ASP A 110 -21.76 -36.06 -16.67
N GLY A 111 -22.68 -36.86 -17.23
CA GLY A 111 -22.38 -38.23 -17.63
C GLY A 111 -21.47 -38.29 -18.86
N LEU A 112 -21.67 -37.40 -19.83
CA LEU A 112 -20.80 -37.33 -21.01
C LEU A 112 -19.36 -36.94 -20.64
N LEU A 113 -19.19 -35.97 -19.73
CA LEU A 113 -17.88 -35.52 -19.26
C LEU A 113 -17.16 -36.64 -18.51
N ASP A 114 -17.83 -37.37 -17.62
CA ASP A 114 -17.23 -38.52 -16.94
C ASP A 114 -16.82 -39.61 -17.95
N LEU A 115 -17.70 -39.94 -18.90
CA LEU A 115 -17.41 -40.92 -19.95
C LEU A 115 -16.20 -40.53 -20.81
N VAL A 116 -16.02 -39.24 -21.14
CA VAL A 116 -14.81 -38.77 -21.83
C VAL A 116 -13.55 -39.07 -21.00
N THR A 117 -13.58 -38.87 -19.67
CA THR A 117 -12.42 -39.20 -18.83
C THR A 117 -12.12 -40.69 -18.81
N LYS A 118 -13.15 -41.54 -18.79
CA LYS A 118 -12.99 -42.99 -18.82
C LYS A 118 -12.50 -43.48 -20.17
N LEU A 119 -12.95 -42.88 -21.27
CA LEU A 119 -12.43 -43.17 -22.61
C LEU A 119 -10.94 -42.82 -22.72
N ALA A 120 -10.54 -41.67 -22.19
CA ALA A 120 -9.13 -41.27 -22.15
C ALA A 120 -8.28 -42.17 -21.26
N LYS A 121 -8.86 -42.77 -20.21
CA LYS A 121 -8.21 -43.77 -19.36
C LYS A 121 -8.04 -45.11 -20.09
N ASP A 122 -9.06 -45.56 -20.82
CA ASP A 122 -9.02 -46.82 -21.59
C ASP A 122 -8.06 -46.75 -22.78
N LEU A 123 -8.06 -45.64 -23.53
CA LEU A 123 -7.27 -45.47 -24.76
C LEU A 123 -5.86 -44.90 -24.53
N GLU A 124 -5.64 -44.23 -23.40
CA GLU A 124 -4.40 -43.54 -23.06
C GLU A 124 -3.79 -42.76 -24.24
N GLY A 125 -2.63 -43.20 -24.76
CA GLY A 125 -1.93 -42.53 -25.85
C GLY A 125 -2.71 -42.53 -27.18
N GLU A 126 -3.56 -43.51 -27.44
CA GLU A 126 -4.38 -43.56 -28.65
C GLU A 126 -5.49 -42.50 -28.67
N PHE A 127 -5.79 -41.89 -27.51
CA PHE A 127 -6.76 -40.81 -27.41
C PHE A 127 -6.20 -39.46 -27.89
N TYR A 128 -4.87 -39.26 -27.86
CA TYR A 128 -4.25 -37.96 -28.10
C TYR A 128 -4.63 -37.28 -29.43
N PRO A 129 -4.78 -37.99 -30.57
CA PRO A 129 -5.23 -37.37 -31.83
C PRO A 129 -6.61 -36.68 -31.73
N TYR A 130 -7.48 -37.16 -30.83
CA TYR A 130 -8.83 -36.63 -30.63
C TYR A 130 -8.90 -35.56 -29.53
N TYR A 131 -7.86 -35.45 -28.71
CA TYR A 131 -7.82 -34.57 -27.54
C TYR A 131 -8.09 -33.09 -27.87
N PRO A 132 -7.44 -32.45 -28.88
CA PRO A 132 -7.70 -31.04 -29.18
C PRO A 132 -9.16 -30.78 -29.58
N ARG A 133 -9.75 -31.72 -30.34
CA ARG A 133 -11.14 -31.64 -30.82
C ARG A 133 -12.13 -31.75 -29.66
N LEU A 134 -11.97 -32.76 -28.80
CA LEU A 134 -12.85 -32.95 -27.64
C LEU A 134 -12.68 -31.84 -26.60
N LEU A 135 -11.45 -31.41 -26.33
CA LEU A 135 -11.22 -30.28 -25.41
C LEU A 135 -11.90 -29.01 -25.92
N SER A 136 -11.83 -28.73 -27.22
CA SER A 136 -12.51 -27.58 -27.84
C SER A 136 -14.04 -27.65 -27.74
N ALA A 137 -14.63 -28.86 -27.66
CA ALA A 137 -16.06 -29.03 -27.39
C ALA A 137 -16.41 -28.84 -25.90
N ILE A 138 -15.48 -29.14 -25.00
CA ILE A 138 -15.66 -29.05 -23.54
C ILE A 138 -15.49 -27.62 -23.02
N LEU A 139 -14.50 -26.86 -23.53
CA LEU A 139 -14.16 -25.53 -23.01
C LEU A 139 -15.32 -24.52 -23.00
N PRO A 140 -16.18 -24.42 -24.04
CA PRO A 140 -17.32 -23.52 -24.01
C PRO A 140 -18.32 -23.80 -22.88
N LEU A 141 -18.34 -25.04 -22.36
CA LEU A 141 -19.26 -25.43 -21.27
C LEU A 141 -18.94 -24.72 -19.94
N VAL A 142 -17.73 -24.17 -19.79
CA VAL A 142 -17.28 -23.43 -18.60
C VAL A 142 -18.09 -22.14 -18.38
N TYR A 143 -18.66 -21.57 -19.44
CA TYR A 143 -19.44 -20.34 -19.36
C TYR A 143 -20.88 -20.54 -18.83
N ASN A 144 -21.29 -21.79 -18.61
CA ASN A 144 -22.57 -22.09 -17.96
C ASN A 144 -22.59 -21.62 -16.50
N ARG A 145 -23.78 -21.23 -16.02
CA ARG A 145 -23.96 -20.72 -14.65
C ARG A 145 -24.18 -21.81 -13.59
N ASP A 146 -24.18 -23.08 -13.97
CA ASP A 146 -24.33 -24.18 -13.00
C ASP A 146 -22.98 -24.57 -12.39
N VAL A 147 -22.91 -24.51 -11.06
CA VAL A 147 -21.72 -24.87 -10.27
C VAL A 147 -21.40 -26.36 -10.38
N LYS A 148 -22.43 -27.22 -10.47
CA LYS A 148 -22.21 -28.68 -10.57
C LYS A 148 -21.56 -29.03 -11.90
N LEU A 149 -22.14 -28.53 -12.99
CA LEU A 149 -21.55 -28.68 -14.32
C LEU A 149 -20.14 -28.10 -14.39
N LEU A 150 -19.91 -26.93 -13.79
CA LEU A 150 -18.58 -26.30 -13.76
C LEU A 150 -17.55 -27.22 -13.08
N GLU A 151 -17.92 -27.86 -11.97
CA GLU A 151 -17.08 -28.86 -11.31
C GLU A 151 -16.84 -30.08 -12.23
N SER A 152 -17.88 -30.62 -12.85
CA SER A 152 -17.76 -31.76 -13.79
C SER A 152 -16.82 -31.44 -14.96
N VAL A 153 -16.91 -30.23 -15.53
CA VAL A 153 -16.08 -29.77 -16.65
C VAL A 153 -14.61 -29.70 -16.23
N PHE A 154 -14.31 -29.02 -15.12
CA PHE A 154 -12.94 -28.89 -14.66
C PHE A 154 -12.33 -30.20 -14.15
N ASN A 155 -13.15 -31.08 -13.57
CA ASN A 155 -12.73 -32.46 -13.28
C ASN A 155 -12.37 -33.21 -14.56
N CYS A 156 -13.21 -33.12 -15.60
CA CYS A 156 -12.93 -33.73 -16.89
C CYS A 156 -11.59 -33.24 -17.46
N ILE A 157 -11.37 -31.92 -17.49
CA ILE A 157 -10.12 -31.32 -17.96
C ILE A 157 -8.91 -31.83 -17.15
N ALA A 158 -9.02 -31.84 -15.82
CA ALA A 158 -7.93 -32.29 -14.95
C ALA A 158 -7.62 -33.79 -15.10
N TYR A 159 -8.62 -34.65 -15.32
CA TYR A 159 -8.40 -36.07 -15.63
C TYR A 159 -7.79 -36.28 -17.03
N LEU A 160 -8.23 -35.52 -18.04
CA LEU A 160 -7.61 -35.52 -19.36
C LEU A 160 -6.12 -35.17 -19.26
N PHE A 161 -5.78 -34.10 -18.54
CA PHE A 161 -4.39 -33.74 -18.30
C PHE A 161 -3.62 -34.82 -17.54
N LYS A 162 -4.25 -35.48 -16.57
CA LYS A 162 -3.65 -36.58 -15.82
C LYS A 162 -3.29 -37.76 -16.71
N PHE A 163 -4.25 -38.29 -17.47
CA PHE A 163 -4.06 -39.47 -18.31
C PHE A 163 -3.16 -39.21 -19.51
N LEU A 164 -3.29 -38.04 -20.14
CA LEU A 164 -2.58 -37.68 -21.36
C LEU A 164 -1.29 -36.87 -21.10
N SER A 165 -0.86 -36.76 -19.84
CA SER A 165 0.29 -35.91 -19.49
C SER A 165 1.57 -36.26 -20.27
N ARG A 166 1.80 -37.53 -20.61
CA ARG A 166 3.00 -37.92 -21.37
C ARG A 166 2.99 -37.35 -22.79
N GLN A 167 1.82 -37.30 -23.42
CA GLN A 167 1.62 -36.83 -24.79
C GLN A 167 1.49 -35.31 -24.86
N ILE A 168 0.91 -34.68 -23.83
CA ILE A 168 0.74 -33.21 -23.78
C ILE A 168 2.07 -32.49 -23.52
N LEU A 169 2.96 -33.04 -22.69
CA LEU A 169 4.17 -32.32 -22.23
C LEU A 169 5.10 -31.82 -23.36
N PRO A 170 5.36 -32.57 -24.44
CA PRO A 170 6.20 -32.10 -25.56
C PRO A 170 5.62 -30.90 -26.34
N GLU A 171 4.29 -30.74 -26.35
CA GLU A 171 3.56 -29.71 -27.08
C GLU A 171 2.67 -28.89 -26.15
N LEU A 172 3.18 -28.59 -24.95
CA LEU A 172 2.42 -27.93 -23.90
C LEU A 172 1.94 -26.53 -24.32
N ASP A 173 2.66 -25.86 -25.22
CA ASP A 173 2.29 -24.59 -25.83
C ASP A 173 0.95 -24.64 -26.58
N VAL A 174 0.66 -25.76 -27.26
CA VAL A 174 -0.62 -25.97 -27.95
C VAL A 174 -1.77 -26.04 -26.94
N THR A 175 -1.58 -26.79 -25.85
CA THR A 175 -2.60 -26.87 -24.77
C THR A 175 -2.77 -25.53 -24.06
N PHE A 176 -1.71 -24.76 -23.86
CA PHE A 176 -1.79 -23.43 -23.30
C PHE A 176 -2.65 -22.49 -24.16
N ASN A 177 -2.42 -22.48 -25.48
CA ASN A 177 -3.20 -21.65 -26.41
C ASN A 177 -4.69 -22.00 -26.45
N LEU A 178 -5.07 -23.25 -26.15
CA LEU A 178 -6.48 -23.64 -26.02
C LEU A 178 -7.12 -23.08 -24.74
N LEU A 179 -6.33 -22.84 -23.68
CA LEU A 179 -6.79 -22.40 -22.37
C LEU A 179 -6.60 -20.90 -22.11
N SER A 180 -5.84 -20.19 -22.93
CA SER A 180 -5.50 -18.77 -22.73
C SER A 180 -6.73 -17.87 -22.60
N ASN A 181 -7.77 -18.12 -23.40
CA ASN A 181 -9.07 -17.45 -23.28
C ASN A 181 -9.66 -17.62 -21.86
N MET A 182 -9.63 -18.83 -21.31
CA MET A 182 -10.14 -19.12 -19.96
C MET A 182 -9.27 -18.53 -18.84
N LEU A 183 -8.02 -18.18 -19.15
CA LEU A 183 -7.13 -17.42 -18.27
C LEU A 183 -7.36 -15.91 -18.36
N GLY A 184 -8.20 -15.43 -19.28
CA GLY A 184 -8.59 -14.02 -19.38
C GLY A 184 -8.16 -13.31 -20.66
N GLU A 185 -7.59 -13.99 -21.66
CA GLU A 185 -7.17 -13.37 -22.92
C GLU A 185 -8.34 -12.67 -23.66
N ASP A 186 -9.55 -13.22 -23.56
CA ASP A 186 -10.75 -12.70 -24.22
C ASP A 186 -11.59 -11.72 -23.37
N ASN A 187 -11.16 -11.42 -22.13
CA ASN A 187 -11.91 -10.64 -21.13
C ASN A 187 -13.31 -11.18 -20.76
N GLN A 188 -13.66 -12.40 -21.18
CA GLN A 188 -14.95 -13.02 -20.86
C GLN A 188 -14.84 -13.97 -19.66
N ALA A 189 -13.64 -14.51 -19.41
CA ALA A 189 -13.40 -15.43 -18.30
C ALA A 189 -13.60 -14.75 -16.94
N LYS A 190 -14.58 -15.24 -16.18
CA LYS A 190 -14.86 -14.79 -14.81
C LYS A 190 -13.71 -15.19 -13.85
N PRO A 191 -13.54 -14.51 -12.70
CA PRO A 191 -12.42 -14.79 -11.79
C PRO A 191 -12.28 -16.25 -11.35
N TYR A 192 -13.40 -16.95 -11.12
CA TYR A 192 -13.37 -18.36 -10.73
C TYR A 192 -12.97 -19.29 -11.88
N VAL A 193 -13.30 -18.94 -13.14
CA VAL A 193 -12.86 -19.68 -14.32
C VAL A 193 -11.35 -19.57 -14.48
N ARG A 194 -10.80 -18.35 -14.31
CA ARG A 194 -9.36 -18.12 -14.31
C ARG A 194 -8.66 -18.95 -13.23
N ARG A 195 -9.21 -18.97 -12.00
CA ARG A 195 -8.68 -19.78 -10.88
C ARG A 195 -8.67 -21.27 -11.18
N PHE A 196 -9.79 -21.84 -11.66
CA PHE A 196 -9.87 -23.27 -11.94
C PHE A 196 -9.01 -23.70 -13.14
N THR A 197 -8.90 -22.84 -14.15
CA THR A 197 -8.01 -23.08 -15.30
C THR A 197 -6.55 -23.07 -14.86
N ALA A 198 -6.17 -22.10 -14.02
CA ALA A 198 -4.86 -22.03 -13.39
C ALA A 198 -4.55 -23.29 -12.55
N GLU A 199 -5.50 -23.73 -11.71
CA GLU A 199 -5.36 -24.96 -10.91
C GLU A 199 -5.15 -26.21 -11.79
N ALA A 200 -5.93 -26.34 -12.87
CA ALA A 200 -5.85 -27.47 -13.77
C ALA A 200 -4.50 -27.50 -14.53
N PHE A 201 -4.09 -26.38 -15.11
CA PHE A 201 -2.85 -26.31 -15.89
C PHE A 201 -1.60 -26.36 -15.00
N ALA A 202 -1.68 -25.91 -13.75
CA ALA A 202 -0.59 -26.03 -12.77
C ALA A 202 -0.10 -27.47 -12.58
N PHE A 203 -0.97 -28.47 -12.75
CA PHE A 203 -0.56 -29.87 -12.74
C PHE A 203 0.44 -30.20 -13.87
N LEU A 204 0.18 -29.71 -15.09
CA LEU A 204 1.06 -29.91 -16.24
C LEU A 204 2.38 -29.15 -16.05
N LEU A 205 2.31 -27.89 -15.60
CA LEU A 205 3.50 -27.06 -15.39
C LEU A 205 4.43 -27.63 -14.30
N ARG A 206 3.90 -28.28 -13.27
CA ARG A 206 4.73 -28.97 -12.26
C ARG A 206 5.48 -30.19 -12.83
N LYS A 207 4.99 -30.78 -13.92
CA LYS A 207 5.61 -31.95 -14.56
C LYS A 207 6.71 -31.59 -15.57
N THR A 208 6.74 -30.36 -16.08
CA THR A 208 7.79 -29.92 -17.02
C THR A 208 9.15 -29.74 -16.35
N ARG A 209 10.23 -29.95 -17.12
CA ARG A 209 11.62 -29.87 -16.66
C ARG A 209 12.53 -29.37 -17.78
N GLY A 210 13.68 -28.80 -17.40
CA GLY A 210 14.74 -28.43 -18.33
C GLY A 210 14.25 -27.49 -19.44
N MET A 211 14.65 -27.78 -20.68
CA MET A 211 14.31 -26.98 -21.86
C MET A 211 12.80 -26.84 -22.09
N GLU A 212 11.99 -27.86 -21.76
CA GLU A 212 10.54 -27.78 -21.93
C GLU A 212 9.91 -26.76 -20.97
N LEU A 213 10.44 -26.65 -19.75
CA LEU A 213 9.99 -25.61 -18.81
C LEU A 213 10.36 -24.22 -19.32
N THR A 214 11.59 -24.05 -19.82
CA THR A 214 12.05 -22.80 -20.46
C THR A 214 11.17 -22.42 -21.66
N LYS A 215 10.86 -23.39 -22.54
CA LYS A 215 10.03 -23.18 -23.73
C LYS A 215 8.63 -22.69 -23.35
N ILE A 216 7.95 -23.37 -22.42
CA ILE A 216 6.58 -22.99 -22.03
C ILE A 216 6.53 -21.66 -21.28
N VAL A 217 7.45 -21.40 -20.33
CA VAL A 217 7.44 -20.13 -19.59
C VAL A 217 7.72 -18.97 -20.54
N LYS A 218 8.65 -19.14 -21.49
CA LYS A 218 8.89 -18.15 -22.54
C LYS A 218 7.63 -17.92 -23.39
N HIS A 219 6.98 -18.99 -23.85
CA HIS A 219 5.73 -18.89 -24.63
C HIS A 219 4.62 -18.14 -23.88
N ILE A 220 4.48 -18.39 -22.58
CA ILE A 220 3.51 -17.68 -21.72
C ILE A 220 3.85 -16.19 -21.64
N ILE A 221 5.12 -15.82 -21.45
CA ILE A 221 5.54 -14.41 -21.40
C ILE A 221 5.39 -13.73 -22.77
N ASP A 222 5.74 -14.41 -23.86
CA ASP A 222 5.56 -13.89 -25.22
C ASP A 222 4.07 -13.61 -25.53
N SER A 223 3.14 -14.37 -24.94
CA SER A 223 1.70 -14.10 -25.07
C SER A 223 1.25 -12.76 -24.46
N LEU A 224 2.03 -12.18 -23.54
CA LEU A 224 1.76 -10.88 -22.93
C LEU A 224 2.20 -9.70 -23.81
N LYS A 225 2.84 -9.91 -24.97
CA LYS A 225 3.35 -8.81 -25.81
C LYS A 225 2.26 -8.08 -26.60
N ARG A 226 1.02 -8.59 -26.61
CA ARG A 226 -0.11 -8.05 -27.39
C ARG A 226 -1.06 -7.16 -26.54
N GLU A 227 -0.52 -6.19 -25.80
CA GLU A 227 -1.30 -5.33 -24.89
C GLU A 227 -2.32 -6.11 -24.05
N PRO A 228 -1.85 -6.89 -23.06
CA PRO A 228 -2.67 -7.86 -22.38
C PRO A 228 -3.68 -7.16 -21.48
N SER A 229 -4.85 -7.78 -21.32
CA SER A 229 -5.82 -7.31 -20.34
C SER A 229 -5.33 -7.55 -18.91
N LYS A 230 -5.84 -6.75 -17.98
CA LYS A 230 -5.53 -6.91 -16.54
C LYS A 230 -6.00 -8.28 -16.04
N GLU A 231 -7.12 -8.76 -16.55
CA GLU A 231 -7.68 -10.08 -16.27
C GLU A 231 -6.75 -11.21 -16.72
N TYR A 232 -6.13 -11.07 -17.88
CA TYR A 232 -5.18 -12.05 -18.39
C TYR A 232 -3.90 -12.09 -17.55
N GLU A 233 -3.34 -10.92 -17.19
CA GLU A 233 -2.21 -10.84 -16.26
C GLU A 233 -2.52 -11.50 -14.91
N GLU A 234 -3.71 -11.27 -14.36
CA GLU A 234 -4.15 -11.92 -13.11
C GLU A 234 -4.29 -13.43 -13.26
N GLY A 235 -4.83 -13.90 -14.39
CA GLY A 235 -4.98 -15.32 -14.67
C GLY A 235 -3.64 -16.04 -14.80
N LEU A 236 -2.67 -15.42 -15.48
CA LEU A 236 -1.30 -15.94 -15.56
C LEU A 236 -0.58 -15.89 -14.21
N ALA A 237 -0.75 -14.82 -13.42
CA ALA A 237 -0.18 -14.74 -12.08
C ALA A 237 -0.76 -15.83 -11.17
N MET A 238 -2.07 -16.07 -11.28
CA MET A 238 -2.73 -17.18 -10.61
C MET A 238 -2.15 -18.52 -11.08
N LEU A 239 -1.92 -18.71 -12.39
CA LEU A 239 -1.33 -19.94 -12.93
C LEU A 239 0.04 -20.25 -12.33
N PHE A 240 0.96 -19.28 -12.32
CA PHE A 240 2.28 -19.49 -11.71
C PHE A 240 2.17 -19.70 -10.20
N PHE A 241 1.31 -18.94 -9.52
CA PHE A 241 1.05 -19.13 -8.10
C PHE A 241 0.52 -20.55 -7.79
N GLU A 242 -0.50 -21.01 -8.50
CA GLU A 242 -1.04 -22.37 -8.39
C GLU A 242 0.05 -23.40 -8.63
N SER A 243 0.93 -23.19 -9.60
CA SER A 243 2.04 -24.10 -9.91
C SER A 243 3.08 -24.17 -8.80
N ILE A 244 3.32 -23.06 -8.09
CA ILE A 244 4.31 -22.92 -7.03
C ILE A 244 3.76 -23.33 -5.66
N LYS A 245 2.48 -23.10 -5.39
CA LYS A 245 1.88 -23.35 -4.07
C LYS A 245 1.69 -24.84 -3.78
N GLN A 246 1.79 -25.20 -2.50
CA GLN A 246 1.40 -26.49 -1.93
C GLN A 246 0.40 -26.28 -0.78
N ILE A 247 -0.25 -27.35 -0.34
CA ILE A 247 -1.16 -27.36 0.82
C ILE A 247 -0.38 -26.95 2.09
N ASP A 248 -1.11 -26.53 3.13
CA ASP A 248 -0.57 -26.14 4.44
C ASP A 248 0.43 -24.97 4.35
N ASN A 249 0.16 -24.00 3.47
CA ASN A 249 0.94 -22.77 3.34
C ASN A 249 2.43 -23.02 3.00
N ARG A 250 2.69 -24.11 2.26
CA ARG A 250 4.02 -24.51 1.79
C ARG A 250 4.20 -24.24 0.30
N LEU A 251 5.45 -24.33 -0.14
CA LEU A 251 5.82 -24.36 -1.55
C LEU A 251 5.85 -25.81 -2.05
N HIS A 252 5.52 -25.99 -3.32
CA HIS A 252 5.70 -27.26 -4.00
C HIS A 252 7.18 -27.57 -4.21
N SER A 253 7.57 -28.84 -4.26
CA SER A 253 8.97 -29.26 -4.50
C SER A 253 9.55 -28.76 -5.84
N ARG A 254 8.67 -28.38 -6.78
CA ARG A 254 9.02 -27.76 -8.07
C ARG A 254 8.85 -26.24 -8.08
N GLY A 255 8.31 -25.66 -7.02
CA GLY A 255 7.96 -24.24 -6.95
C GLY A 255 9.19 -23.34 -7.15
N GLU A 256 10.31 -23.66 -6.52
CA GLU A 256 11.56 -22.90 -6.69
C GLU A 256 12.05 -22.92 -8.15
N ALA A 257 12.02 -24.08 -8.82
CA ALA A 257 12.47 -24.19 -10.19
C ALA A 257 11.57 -23.39 -11.16
N ILE A 258 10.26 -23.41 -10.93
CA ILE A 258 9.30 -22.65 -11.74
C ILE A 258 9.46 -21.15 -11.48
N PHE A 259 9.63 -20.74 -10.23
CA PHE A 259 9.87 -19.34 -9.88
C PHE A 259 11.18 -18.80 -10.48
N LYS A 260 12.28 -19.56 -10.36
CA LYS A 260 13.56 -19.24 -11.00
C LYS A 260 13.42 -19.08 -12.51
N GLU A 261 12.70 -19.98 -13.17
CA GLU A 261 12.54 -19.87 -14.62
C GLU A 261 11.69 -18.66 -15.02
N LEU A 262 10.61 -18.37 -14.30
CA LEU A 262 9.81 -17.16 -14.49
C LEU A 262 10.70 -15.91 -14.37
N LEU A 263 11.49 -15.85 -13.30
CA LEU A 263 12.42 -14.75 -13.04
C LEU A 263 13.46 -14.59 -14.17
N ASN A 264 14.09 -15.69 -14.59
CA ASN A 264 15.07 -15.71 -15.66
C ASN A 264 14.51 -15.24 -17.01
N GLN A 265 13.25 -15.58 -17.33
CA GLN A 265 12.63 -15.14 -18.57
C GLN A 265 12.27 -13.65 -18.51
N VAL A 266 11.78 -13.16 -17.37
CA VAL A 266 11.53 -11.71 -17.19
C VAL A 266 12.82 -10.90 -17.28
N TYR A 267 13.96 -11.41 -16.77
CA TYR A 267 15.26 -10.74 -16.92
C TYR A 267 15.75 -10.66 -18.38
N LYS A 268 15.30 -11.57 -19.25
CA LYS A 268 15.67 -11.57 -20.68
C LYS A 268 14.81 -10.62 -21.51
N GLU A 269 13.73 -10.09 -20.96
CA GLU A 269 12.91 -9.11 -21.65
C GLU A 269 13.66 -7.77 -21.76
N GLU A 270 13.74 -7.23 -22.97
CA GLU A 270 14.38 -5.95 -23.25
C GLU A 270 13.42 -4.81 -22.91
N ILE A 271 13.35 -4.46 -21.62
CA ILE A 271 12.49 -3.39 -21.10
C ILE A 271 13.36 -2.31 -20.48
N THR A 272 13.08 -1.05 -20.79
CA THR A 272 13.75 0.08 -20.14
C THR A 272 13.31 0.17 -18.67
N VAL A 273 14.18 0.71 -17.81
CA VAL A 273 13.88 0.77 -16.37
C VAL A 273 12.68 1.66 -16.06
N GLU A 274 12.43 2.68 -16.88
CA GLU A 274 11.30 3.60 -16.75
C GLU A 274 9.97 2.96 -17.14
N ASP A 275 9.99 2.03 -18.10
CA ASP A 275 8.80 1.32 -18.57
C ASP A 275 8.47 0.06 -17.74
N LEU A 276 9.37 -0.36 -16.84
CA LEU A 276 9.17 -1.54 -15.97
C LEU A 276 7.81 -1.53 -15.24
N PRO A 277 7.35 -0.43 -14.58
CA PRO A 277 6.07 -0.42 -13.88
C PRO A 277 4.87 -0.69 -14.78
N SER A 278 4.99 -0.37 -16.07
CA SER A 278 3.96 -0.57 -17.09
C SER A 278 4.08 -1.92 -17.81
N SER A 279 5.17 -2.66 -17.58
CA SER A 279 5.40 -3.96 -18.22
C SER A 279 4.50 -5.05 -17.64
N ALA A 280 3.78 -5.73 -18.53
CA ALA A 280 2.93 -6.87 -18.18
C ALA A 280 3.75 -8.05 -17.61
N ALA A 281 4.97 -8.29 -18.10
CA ALA A 281 5.84 -9.35 -17.60
C ALA A 281 6.31 -9.05 -16.16
N TYR A 282 6.63 -7.80 -15.86
CA TYR A 282 6.94 -7.33 -14.51
C TYR A 282 5.73 -7.41 -13.58
N SER A 283 4.56 -6.97 -14.05
CA SER A 283 3.27 -7.09 -13.34
C SER A 283 2.95 -8.56 -13.00
N LEU A 284 3.13 -9.47 -13.95
CA LEU A 284 2.95 -10.91 -13.75
C LEU A 284 3.86 -11.44 -12.62
N LEU A 285 5.15 -11.15 -12.67
CA LEU A 285 6.14 -11.60 -11.68
C LEU A 285 5.83 -11.04 -10.28
N THR A 286 5.51 -9.75 -10.19
CA THR A 286 5.22 -9.10 -8.91
C THR A 286 3.92 -9.60 -8.30
N LYS A 287 2.84 -9.75 -9.09
CA LYS A 287 1.57 -10.36 -8.66
C LYS A 287 1.76 -11.81 -8.21
N THR A 288 2.52 -12.60 -8.96
CA THR A 288 2.84 -13.99 -8.58
C THR A 288 3.58 -14.04 -7.24
N THR A 289 4.60 -13.21 -7.07
CA THR A 289 5.38 -13.12 -5.82
C THR A 289 4.51 -12.68 -4.64
N LEU A 290 3.61 -11.71 -4.86
CA LEU A 290 2.65 -11.25 -3.87
C LEU A 290 1.71 -12.37 -3.41
N LEU A 291 1.16 -13.17 -4.34
CA LEU A 291 0.33 -14.31 -4.00
C LEU A 291 1.10 -15.37 -3.17
N ILE A 292 2.36 -15.64 -3.53
CA ILE A 292 3.24 -16.55 -2.76
C ILE A 292 3.48 -16.02 -1.34
N LEU A 293 3.76 -14.72 -1.19
CA LEU A 293 3.94 -14.05 0.11
C LEU A 293 2.68 -14.15 1.00
N HIS A 294 1.49 -13.99 0.41
CA HIS A 294 0.24 -14.10 1.15
C HIS A 294 -0.06 -15.53 1.61
N HIS A 295 0.29 -16.53 0.79
CA HIS A 295 0.05 -17.95 1.05
C HIS A 295 1.03 -18.55 2.05
N THR A 296 2.33 -18.28 1.89
CA THR A 296 3.38 -18.97 2.67
C THR A 296 3.43 -18.54 4.14
N LEU A 297 3.95 -19.41 5.00
CA LEU A 297 4.37 -19.07 6.37
C LEU A 297 5.86 -18.67 6.40
N ARG A 298 6.30 -18.06 7.51
CA ARG A 298 7.69 -17.58 7.72
C ARG A 298 8.76 -18.61 7.33
N GLN A 299 8.67 -19.82 7.89
CA GLN A 299 9.61 -20.92 7.64
C GLN A 299 9.55 -21.52 6.22
N HIS A 300 8.55 -21.14 5.41
CA HIS A 300 8.32 -21.72 4.08
C HIS A 300 8.54 -20.71 2.95
N PHE A 301 8.77 -19.43 3.24
CA PHE A 301 9.09 -18.41 2.25
C PHE A 301 10.60 -18.29 1.98
N THR A 302 11.43 -18.77 2.91
CA THR A 302 12.91 -18.74 2.85
C THR A 302 13.50 -19.15 1.49
N PRO A 303 13.00 -20.20 0.79
CA PRO A 303 13.57 -20.56 -0.51
C PRO A 303 13.39 -19.50 -1.60
N ILE A 304 12.26 -18.79 -1.63
CA ILE A 304 11.96 -17.76 -2.64
C ILE A 304 12.82 -16.52 -2.41
N ILE A 305 12.92 -16.05 -1.16
CA ILE A 305 13.75 -14.89 -0.85
C ILE A 305 15.24 -15.17 -1.05
N ASN A 306 15.70 -16.40 -0.79
CA ASN A 306 17.08 -16.80 -1.06
C ASN A 306 17.42 -16.76 -2.55
N ILE A 307 16.46 -17.01 -3.44
CA ILE A 307 16.68 -16.86 -4.90
C ILE A 307 17.00 -15.40 -5.21
N VAL A 308 16.17 -14.47 -4.76
CA VAL A 308 16.35 -13.04 -5.00
C VAL A 308 17.67 -12.53 -4.37
N ILE A 309 17.98 -12.94 -3.14
CA ILE A 309 19.22 -12.55 -2.45
C ILE A 309 20.45 -13.08 -3.19
N ASN A 310 20.43 -14.33 -3.66
CA ASN A 310 21.57 -14.92 -4.37
C ASN A 310 21.76 -14.26 -5.74
N ASP A 311 20.68 -13.94 -6.46
CA ASP A 311 20.76 -13.22 -7.74
C ASP A 311 21.37 -11.82 -7.56
N ILE A 312 21.00 -11.10 -6.48
CA ILE A 312 21.62 -9.82 -6.11
C ILE A 312 23.11 -10.00 -5.81
N LYS A 313 23.44 -11.03 -5.03
CA LYS A 313 24.83 -11.36 -4.68
C LYS A 313 25.66 -11.69 -5.92
N ASP A 314 25.07 -12.35 -6.91
CA ASP A 314 25.74 -12.66 -8.17
C ASP A 314 25.91 -11.41 -9.03
N GLN A 315 24.93 -10.51 -9.10
CA GLN A 315 25.09 -9.19 -9.73
C GLN A 315 26.24 -8.38 -9.12
N LEU A 316 26.37 -8.39 -7.79
CA LEU A 316 27.46 -7.71 -7.08
C LEU A 316 28.86 -8.26 -7.43
N LYS A 317 28.99 -9.48 -7.96
CA LYS A 317 30.31 -9.99 -8.40
C LYS A 317 30.79 -9.31 -9.69
N HIS A 318 29.89 -8.76 -10.48
CA HIS A 318 30.23 -8.08 -11.72
C HIS A 318 30.65 -6.62 -11.44
N GLU A 319 31.60 -6.11 -12.25
CA GLU A 319 32.05 -4.71 -12.15
C GLU A 319 30.94 -3.72 -12.54
N LYS A 320 30.16 -4.06 -13.57
CA LYS A 320 28.99 -3.29 -14.01
C LYS A 320 27.70 -4.02 -13.64
N LEU A 321 26.84 -3.33 -12.90
CA LEU A 321 25.51 -3.81 -12.53
C LEU A 321 24.56 -3.67 -13.72
N ASN A 322 23.79 -4.71 -14.04
CA ASN A 322 22.72 -4.60 -15.01
C ASN A 322 21.50 -3.94 -14.36
N GLU A 323 21.23 -2.69 -14.70
CA GLU A 323 20.20 -1.90 -14.02
C GLU A 323 18.80 -2.49 -14.17
N SER A 324 18.40 -2.96 -15.35
CA SER A 324 17.04 -3.51 -15.56
C SER A 324 16.80 -4.74 -14.69
N THR A 325 17.79 -5.64 -14.61
CA THR A 325 17.75 -6.83 -13.75
C THR A 325 17.75 -6.43 -12.28
N LEU A 326 18.61 -5.48 -11.89
CA LEU A 326 18.74 -5.02 -10.52
C LEU A 326 17.45 -4.35 -10.03
N ALA A 327 16.80 -3.53 -10.85
CA ALA A 327 15.53 -2.89 -10.52
C ALA A 327 14.43 -3.92 -10.21
N ILE A 328 14.34 -4.99 -11.00
CA ILE A 328 13.42 -6.11 -10.74
C ILE A 328 13.78 -6.79 -9.41
N GLN A 329 15.05 -7.13 -9.18
CA GLN A 329 15.50 -7.75 -7.94
C GLN A 329 15.18 -6.90 -6.70
N LEU A 330 15.46 -5.59 -6.77
CA LEU A 330 15.17 -4.64 -5.70
C LEU A 330 13.68 -4.53 -5.44
N SER A 331 12.84 -4.53 -6.47
CA SER A 331 11.39 -4.50 -6.31
C SER A 331 10.84 -5.73 -5.59
N LEU A 332 11.36 -6.92 -5.92
CA LEU A 332 10.98 -8.18 -5.26
C LEU A 332 11.46 -8.22 -3.81
N LEU A 333 12.68 -7.71 -3.56
CA LEU A 333 13.21 -7.58 -2.22
C LEU A 333 12.38 -6.60 -1.39
N ALA A 334 12.10 -5.41 -1.92
CA ALA A 334 11.28 -4.36 -1.32
C ALA A 334 9.89 -4.89 -0.97
N MET A 335 9.25 -5.63 -1.89
CA MET A 335 7.97 -6.28 -1.64
C MET A 335 8.07 -7.28 -0.47
N SER A 336 9.10 -8.11 -0.45
CA SER A 336 9.30 -9.13 0.59
C SER A 336 9.48 -8.53 1.99
N VAL A 337 10.17 -7.39 2.10
CA VAL A 337 10.45 -6.71 3.38
C VAL A 337 9.39 -5.68 3.79
N THR A 338 8.36 -5.43 2.97
CA THR A 338 7.28 -4.48 3.30
C THR A 338 5.92 -5.17 3.48
N VAL A 339 5.61 -6.15 2.63
CA VAL A 339 4.33 -6.85 2.66
C VAL A 339 4.14 -7.64 3.96
N ARG A 340 2.95 -7.54 4.55
CA ARG A 340 2.58 -8.14 5.84
C ARG A 340 3.63 -7.89 6.95
N LYS A 341 4.18 -6.67 7.02
CA LYS A 341 5.20 -6.25 8.00
C LYS A 341 6.42 -7.17 8.01
N ALA A 342 6.82 -7.67 6.84
CA ALA A 342 7.89 -8.64 6.66
C ALA A 342 7.77 -9.92 7.52
N SER A 343 6.56 -10.26 8.00
CA SER A 343 6.34 -11.42 8.88
C SER A 343 6.70 -12.77 8.25
N ARG A 344 6.94 -12.79 6.94
CA ARG A 344 7.37 -13.96 6.17
C ARG A 344 8.88 -14.14 6.13
N ILE A 345 9.65 -13.15 6.55
CA ILE A 345 11.12 -13.22 6.56
C ILE A 345 11.58 -13.89 7.84
N GLU A 346 12.33 -14.97 7.70
CA GLU A 346 12.92 -15.70 8.82
C GLU A 346 14.18 -15.00 9.33
N ASP A 347 15.15 -14.75 8.45
CA ASP A 347 16.43 -14.13 8.75
C ASP A 347 16.68 -12.88 7.91
N PHE A 348 16.94 -11.75 8.60
CA PHE A 348 17.25 -10.46 7.97
C PHE A 348 18.75 -10.27 7.75
N LYS A 349 19.63 -11.05 8.38
CA LYS A 349 21.09 -10.91 8.26
C LYS A 349 21.57 -10.95 6.80
N PRO A 350 21.19 -11.94 5.96
CA PRO A 350 21.64 -11.96 4.56
C PRO A 350 21.10 -10.78 3.76
N ILE A 351 19.87 -10.32 4.05
CA ILE A 351 19.24 -9.17 3.38
C ILE A 351 20.03 -7.90 3.68
N ILE A 352 20.27 -7.61 4.96
CA ILE A 352 21.02 -6.43 5.38
C ILE A 352 22.45 -6.46 4.82
N ALA A 353 23.12 -7.62 4.84
CA ALA A 353 24.46 -7.75 4.27
C ALA A 353 24.51 -7.40 2.77
N GLN A 354 23.55 -7.86 1.97
CA GLN A 354 23.49 -7.49 0.55
C GLN A 354 23.13 -6.01 0.36
N LEU A 355 22.18 -5.48 1.15
CA LEU A 355 21.80 -4.07 1.08
C LEU A 355 22.96 -3.12 1.44
N GLN A 356 23.84 -3.51 2.37
CA GLN A 356 25.04 -2.73 2.69
C GLN A 356 26.02 -2.63 1.52
N GLU A 357 26.22 -3.71 0.78
CA GLU A 357 27.10 -3.70 -0.38
C GLU A 357 26.47 -2.93 -1.55
N LEU A 358 25.17 -3.16 -1.78
CA LEU A 358 24.39 -2.44 -2.78
C LEU A 358 24.36 -0.94 -2.53
N SER A 359 24.13 -0.49 -1.28
CA SER A 359 24.05 0.94 -0.97
C SER A 359 25.35 1.66 -1.33
N LYS A 360 26.51 1.04 -1.11
CA LYS A 360 27.81 1.64 -1.47
C LYS A 360 28.00 1.80 -2.98
N ARG A 361 27.45 0.90 -3.79
CA ARG A 361 27.58 0.96 -5.26
C ARG A 361 26.52 1.84 -5.90
N ILE A 362 25.27 1.70 -5.46
CA ILE A 362 24.11 2.40 -6.02
C ILE A 362 24.23 3.91 -5.77
N PHE A 363 24.48 4.33 -4.53
CA PHE A 363 24.50 5.76 -4.18
C PHE A 363 25.79 6.49 -4.64
N ASN A 364 26.80 5.75 -5.10
CA ASN A 364 27.99 6.32 -5.74
C ASN A 364 27.94 6.28 -7.28
N GLY A 365 26.98 5.54 -7.85
CA GLY A 365 26.80 5.41 -9.29
C GLY A 365 25.58 6.19 -9.78
N THR A 366 25.42 6.25 -11.09
CA THR A 366 24.28 6.89 -11.76
C THR A 366 23.29 5.83 -12.22
N TYR A 367 22.09 5.86 -11.66
CA TYR A 367 20.98 4.96 -11.97
C TYR A 367 19.70 5.78 -12.18
N SER A 368 18.64 5.15 -12.70
CA SER A 368 17.32 5.77 -12.82
C SER A 368 16.68 6.01 -11.44
N THR A 369 15.76 6.97 -11.40
CA THR A 369 14.95 7.28 -10.22
C THR A 369 14.20 6.05 -9.71
N PHE A 370 13.71 5.18 -10.60
CA PHE A 370 13.03 3.95 -10.21
C PHE A 370 13.95 3.01 -9.41
N THR A 371 15.17 2.76 -9.90
CA THR A 371 16.16 1.93 -9.20
C THR A 371 16.50 2.49 -7.81
N TYR A 372 16.71 3.80 -7.69
CA TYR A 372 16.94 4.43 -6.38
C TYR A 372 15.75 4.27 -5.45
N THR A 373 14.53 4.51 -5.93
CA THR A 373 13.32 4.41 -5.11
C THR A 373 13.08 2.97 -4.62
N GLU A 374 13.24 1.95 -5.47
CA GLU A 374 13.10 0.55 -5.05
C GLU A 374 14.20 0.12 -4.07
N CYS A 375 15.44 0.59 -4.26
CA CYS A 375 16.52 0.39 -3.29
C CYS A 375 16.18 1.00 -1.92
N LEU A 376 15.74 2.26 -1.90
CA LEU A 376 15.33 2.94 -0.68
C LEU A 376 14.12 2.25 -0.02
N ARG A 377 13.14 1.77 -0.79
CA ARG A 377 11.99 0.99 -0.27
C ARG A 377 12.44 -0.33 0.39
N ALA A 378 13.39 -1.04 -0.22
CA ALA A 378 13.96 -2.25 0.37
C ALA A 378 14.73 -1.94 1.66
N ILE A 379 15.47 -0.84 1.71
CA ILE A 379 16.17 -0.38 2.92
C ILE A 379 15.16 -0.01 4.00
N ILE A 380 14.15 0.81 3.69
CA ILE A 380 13.09 1.23 4.64
C ILE A 380 12.40 0.02 5.24
N GLY A 381 11.94 -0.92 4.40
CA GLY A 381 11.26 -2.13 4.86
C GLY A 381 12.15 -3.00 5.76
N SER A 382 13.44 -3.09 5.43
CA SER A 382 14.41 -3.87 6.21
C SER A 382 14.77 -3.20 7.54
N LEU A 383 14.94 -1.88 7.57
CA LEU A 383 15.22 -1.13 8.81
C LEU A 383 14.00 -1.10 9.74
N TYR A 384 12.80 -0.92 9.18
CA TYR A 384 11.57 -0.80 9.95
C TYR A 384 11.09 -2.13 10.54
N ASN A 385 11.08 -3.20 9.74
CA ASN A 385 10.56 -4.51 10.17
C ASN A 385 11.66 -5.47 10.68
N GLY A 386 12.94 -5.18 10.41
CA GLY A 386 14.05 -6.03 10.83
C GLY A 386 14.32 -6.00 12.34
N PRO A 387 14.93 -7.06 12.90
CA PRO A 387 15.32 -7.09 14.30
C PRO A 387 16.42 -6.05 14.59
N LEU A 388 16.32 -5.37 15.73
CA LEU A 388 17.18 -4.24 16.09
C LEU A 388 18.68 -4.59 16.05
N GLU A 389 19.07 -5.78 16.50
CA GLU A 389 20.46 -6.24 16.51
C GLU A 389 21.10 -6.27 15.11
N THR A 390 20.35 -6.75 14.11
CA THR A 390 20.80 -6.80 12.72
C THR A 390 20.80 -5.40 12.10
N VAL A 391 19.81 -4.58 12.44
CA VAL A 391 19.71 -3.21 11.94
C VAL A 391 20.81 -2.31 12.48
N VAL A 392 21.24 -2.48 13.74
CA VAL A 392 22.30 -1.66 14.34
C VAL A 392 23.67 -1.98 13.74
N SER A 393 23.99 -3.27 13.54
CA SER A 393 25.29 -3.68 12.99
C SER A 393 25.43 -3.31 11.52
N GLY A 394 24.35 -3.41 10.73
CA GLY A 394 24.40 -3.17 9.30
C GLY A 394 23.89 -1.80 8.82
N GLY A 395 22.88 -1.26 9.49
CA GLY A 395 22.15 -0.06 9.08
C GLY A 395 22.98 1.21 9.11
N ARG A 396 23.96 1.34 10.01
CA ARG A 396 24.85 2.52 10.07
C ARG A 396 25.61 2.74 8.76
N VAL A 397 26.12 1.68 8.16
CA VAL A 397 26.84 1.73 6.87
C VAL A 397 25.91 2.14 5.73
N ILE A 398 24.66 1.66 5.76
CA ILE A 398 23.64 2.02 4.77
C ILE A 398 23.28 3.51 4.90
N LEU A 399 23.04 3.99 6.13
CA LEU A 399 22.70 5.39 6.40
C LEU A 399 23.85 6.33 6.03
N GLU A 400 25.10 5.92 6.23
CA GLU A 400 26.27 6.68 5.79
C GLU A 400 26.32 6.80 4.26
N ALA A 401 26.08 5.71 3.52
CA ALA A 401 26.02 5.74 2.06
C ALA A 401 24.88 6.64 1.55
N ILE A 402 23.69 6.58 2.15
CA ILE A 402 22.56 7.46 1.80
C ILE A 402 22.89 8.92 2.11
N SER A 403 23.57 9.19 3.22
CA SER A 403 23.93 10.57 3.61
C SER A 403 25.00 11.20 2.72
N ASN A 404 25.75 10.39 1.95
CA ASN A 404 26.70 10.87 0.97
C ASN A 404 26.08 11.01 -0.43
N PHE A 405 24.78 10.73 -0.58
CA PHE A 405 24.09 10.80 -1.86
C PHE A 405 23.60 12.22 -2.16
N ASP A 406 23.88 12.69 -3.38
CA ASP A 406 23.65 14.09 -3.77
C ASP A 406 22.16 14.45 -3.97
N ASN A 407 21.27 13.47 -4.16
CA ASN A 407 19.86 13.75 -4.44
C ASN A 407 19.06 14.02 -3.15
N VAL A 408 18.92 15.31 -2.82
CA VAL A 408 18.22 15.78 -1.61
C VAL A 408 16.77 15.31 -1.52
N HIS A 409 16.02 15.30 -2.63
CA HIS A 409 14.61 14.88 -2.60
C HIS A 409 14.44 13.41 -2.20
N LEU A 410 15.30 12.53 -2.73
CA LEU A 410 15.27 11.11 -2.41
C LEU A 410 15.74 10.84 -0.97
N VAL A 411 16.79 11.53 -0.51
CA VAL A 411 17.32 11.37 0.85
C VAL A 411 16.32 11.89 1.90
N TYR A 412 15.74 13.07 1.70
CA TYR A 412 14.69 13.59 2.58
C TYR A 412 13.42 12.73 2.50
N GLY A 413 13.02 12.28 1.31
CA GLY A 413 11.91 11.34 1.14
C GLY A 413 12.12 10.04 1.93
N PHE A 414 13.34 9.52 1.96
CA PHE A 414 13.72 8.33 2.73
C PHE A 414 13.57 8.54 4.24
N TYR A 415 14.19 9.57 4.80
CA TYR A 415 14.10 9.86 6.24
C TYR A 415 12.68 10.21 6.66
N LEU A 416 11.96 10.98 5.85
CA LEU A 416 10.57 11.33 6.10
C LEU A 416 9.66 10.10 6.10
N SER A 417 9.90 9.14 5.19
CA SER A 417 9.16 7.88 5.17
C SER A 417 9.38 7.07 6.45
N LEU A 418 10.61 6.98 6.95
CA LEU A 418 10.90 6.31 8.23
C LEU A 418 10.20 7.00 9.41
N ALA A 419 10.15 8.34 9.42
CA ALA A 419 9.46 9.11 10.43
C ALA A 419 7.94 8.92 10.40
N LYS A 420 7.32 9.03 9.21
CA LYS A 420 5.87 8.80 9.02
C LYS A 420 5.44 7.38 9.37
N LEU A 421 6.30 6.38 9.15
CA LEU A 421 6.06 5.00 9.58
C LEU A 421 6.19 4.80 11.11
N GLY A 422 6.70 5.80 11.83
CA GLY A 422 6.88 5.73 13.29
C GLY A 422 7.99 4.78 13.71
N TRP A 423 9.13 4.76 13.01
CA TRP A 423 10.23 3.85 13.34
C TRP A 423 10.81 4.14 14.73
N LYS A 424 10.66 3.19 15.66
CA LYS A 424 11.02 3.38 17.09
C LYS A 424 12.47 3.81 17.32
N SER A 425 13.39 3.37 16.47
CA SER A 425 14.82 3.67 16.57
C SER A 425 15.24 4.89 15.74
N TYR A 426 14.29 5.65 15.19
CA TYR A 426 14.58 6.84 14.39
C TYR A 426 15.47 7.84 15.13
N VAL A 427 15.10 8.20 16.37
CA VAL A 427 15.83 9.16 17.20
C VAL A 427 17.24 8.65 17.55
N GLN A 428 17.38 7.34 17.81
CA GLN A 428 18.65 6.74 18.21
C GLN A 428 19.62 6.51 17.05
N ILE A 429 19.10 6.21 15.85
CA ILE A 429 19.89 5.71 14.72
C ILE A 429 19.85 6.67 13.53
N ALA A 430 18.68 7.11 13.05
CA ALA A 430 18.57 7.93 11.85
C ALA A 430 18.83 9.42 12.11
N LEU A 431 18.34 9.95 13.23
CA LEU A 431 18.37 11.37 13.54
C LEU A 431 19.77 12.01 13.45
N PRO A 432 20.86 11.40 13.93
CA PRO A 432 22.20 11.96 13.78
C PRO A 432 22.62 12.16 12.31
N TYR A 433 22.24 11.23 11.44
CA TYR A 433 22.54 11.30 10.01
C TYR A 433 21.66 12.34 9.31
N THR A 434 20.38 12.42 9.69
CA THR A 434 19.46 13.45 9.18
C THR A 434 19.96 14.87 9.51
N ILE A 435 20.38 15.12 10.75
CA ILE A 435 20.95 16.42 11.17
C ILE A 435 22.23 16.71 10.40
N LYS A 436 23.16 15.74 10.31
CA LYS A 436 24.42 15.90 9.56
C LYS A 436 24.16 16.23 8.09
N TYR A 437 23.20 15.55 7.46
CA TYR A 437 22.83 15.77 6.06
C TYR A 437 22.25 17.16 5.84
N THR A 438 21.32 17.59 6.70
CA THR A 438 20.76 18.94 6.62
C THR A 438 21.84 19.99 6.83
N SER A 439 22.73 19.84 7.82
CA SER A 439 23.84 20.78 8.05
C SER A 439 24.79 20.90 6.85
N ALA A 440 24.95 19.84 6.04
CA ALA A 440 25.77 19.88 4.84
C ALA A 440 25.06 20.57 3.66
N ASN A 441 23.74 20.34 3.50
CA ASN A 441 23.00 20.70 2.30
C ASN A 441 22.04 21.90 2.46
N CYS A 442 21.84 22.41 3.68
CA CYS A 442 20.85 23.46 3.94
C CYS A 442 21.12 24.77 3.20
N ASN A 443 22.38 25.07 2.87
CA ASN A 443 22.73 26.28 2.13
C ASN A 443 22.40 26.18 0.64
N GLN A 444 22.47 24.96 0.08
CA GLN A 444 22.15 24.71 -1.33
C GLN A 444 20.65 24.48 -1.54
N TYR A 445 19.98 23.84 -0.58
CA TYR A 445 18.57 23.46 -0.63
C TYR A 445 17.81 23.92 0.63
N PRO A 446 17.68 25.25 0.85
CA PRO A 446 17.09 25.79 2.07
C PRO A 446 15.59 25.48 2.18
N HIS A 447 14.84 25.61 1.09
CA HIS A 447 13.39 25.42 1.09
C HIS A 447 13.00 23.97 1.39
N GLU A 448 13.67 23.02 0.75
CA GLU A 448 13.48 21.58 0.95
C GLU A 448 13.81 21.19 2.39
N SER A 449 14.87 21.76 2.96
CA SER A 449 15.29 21.50 4.33
C SER A 449 14.26 22.00 5.35
N ILE A 450 13.70 23.20 5.14
CA ILE A 450 12.65 23.78 5.98
C ILE A 450 11.39 22.91 5.96
N LEU A 451 10.91 22.56 4.75
CA LEU A 451 9.71 21.74 4.59
C LEU A 451 9.90 20.33 5.16
N PHE A 452 11.06 19.73 4.93
CA PHE A 452 11.40 18.42 5.47
C PHE A 452 11.33 18.41 7.01
N TRP A 453 12.01 19.33 7.69
CA TRP A 453 11.99 19.36 9.15
C TRP A 453 10.61 19.70 9.72
N SER A 454 9.86 20.60 9.06
CA SER A 454 8.51 20.97 9.47
C SER A 454 7.59 19.73 9.48
N GLU A 455 7.69 18.92 8.43
CA GLU A 455 6.95 17.68 8.33
C GLU A 455 7.44 16.62 9.33
N ILE A 456 8.76 16.47 9.54
CA ILE A 456 9.32 15.56 10.55
C ILE A 456 8.75 15.86 11.94
N ILE A 457 8.72 17.12 12.35
CA ILE A 457 8.19 17.52 13.66
C ILE A 457 6.69 17.26 13.76
N SER A 458 5.94 17.45 12.68
CA SER A 458 4.51 17.11 12.63
C SER A 458 4.22 15.61 12.87
N THR A 459 5.18 14.72 12.61
CA THR A 459 5.02 13.28 12.88
C THR A 459 5.08 12.94 14.38
N CYS A 460 5.48 13.88 15.24
CA CYS A 460 5.68 13.69 16.67
C CYS A 460 6.67 12.57 17.04
N ILE A 461 7.48 12.08 16.08
CA ILE A 461 8.50 11.06 16.36
C ILE A 461 9.65 11.62 17.21
N ILE A 462 9.89 12.93 17.10
CA ILE A 462 10.79 13.73 17.92
C ILE A 462 9.94 14.36 19.03
N GLY A 463 9.49 13.55 20.00
CA GLY A 463 8.66 13.99 21.12
C GLY A 463 9.46 14.28 22.40
N SER A 464 8.86 15.03 23.33
CA SER A 464 9.41 15.50 24.63
C SER A 464 9.99 14.43 25.57
N ASN A 465 9.75 13.14 25.29
CA ASN A 465 10.30 11.99 26.00
C ASN A 465 11.74 11.62 25.56
N SER A 466 12.36 12.38 24.64
CA SER A 466 13.80 12.28 24.35
C SER A 466 14.68 12.92 25.43
N SER A 467 14.07 13.65 26.39
CA SER A 467 14.72 14.34 27.53
C SER A 467 15.57 13.44 28.45
N GLY A 468 15.52 12.11 28.29
CA GLY A 468 16.38 11.16 29.00
C GLY A 468 17.51 10.53 28.16
N SER A 469 17.51 10.71 26.83
CA SER A 469 18.54 10.17 25.94
C SER A 469 19.56 11.26 25.65
N LEU A 470 20.70 11.25 26.35
CA LEU A 470 21.90 12.06 26.11
C LEU A 470 22.50 11.77 24.71
N SER A 471 21.77 12.06 23.66
CA SER A 471 22.28 12.05 22.29
C SER A 471 22.81 13.45 21.98
N ALA A 472 23.96 13.54 21.30
CA ALA A 472 24.58 14.80 20.88
C ALA A 472 23.67 15.69 20.00
N CYS A 473 22.53 15.16 19.56
CA CYS A 473 21.53 15.82 18.74
C CYS A 473 20.59 16.76 19.52
N PHE A 474 20.51 16.64 20.85
CA PHE A 474 19.63 17.47 21.67
C PHE A 474 20.40 18.33 22.67
N THR A 475 19.85 19.50 23.02
CA THR A 475 20.26 20.29 24.18
C THR A 475 19.71 19.65 25.47
N PRO A 476 20.18 20.08 26.67
CA PRO A 476 19.61 19.63 27.94
C PRO A 476 18.10 19.89 28.07
N GLU A 477 17.59 20.92 27.37
CA GLU A 477 16.17 21.28 27.30
C GLU A 477 15.36 20.44 26.30
N GLY A 478 16.04 19.57 25.53
CA GLY A 478 15.40 18.72 24.52
C GLY A 478 15.26 19.35 23.13
N LEU A 479 15.93 20.48 22.87
CA LEU A 479 15.91 21.16 21.56
C LEU A 479 16.92 20.55 20.59
N LEU A 480 16.58 20.49 19.30
CA LEU A 480 17.46 19.96 18.26
C LEU A 480 18.66 20.87 18.00
N ARG A 481 19.86 20.28 18.01
CA ARG A 481 21.12 20.97 17.74
C ARG A 481 21.63 20.62 16.34
N PHE A 482 21.75 21.64 15.48
CA PHE A 482 22.43 21.54 14.20
C PHE A 482 23.87 22.03 14.38
N SER A 483 24.86 21.16 14.13
CA SER A 483 26.28 21.53 14.27
C SER A 483 26.70 22.55 13.22
N SER A 484 27.38 23.61 13.64
CA SER A 484 27.99 24.63 12.79
C SER A 484 29.42 24.21 12.41
N ASN A 485 29.69 23.95 11.13
CA ASN A 485 31.08 23.82 10.63
C ASN A 485 31.73 25.21 10.40
N GLY A 486 31.45 26.17 11.30
CA GLY A 486 31.74 27.60 11.15
C GLY A 486 30.47 28.45 11.31
N ASP A 487 30.62 29.65 11.87
CA ASP A 487 29.51 30.51 12.34
C ASP A 487 28.51 30.97 11.26
N GLN A 488 28.79 30.77 9.96
CA GLN A 488 27.93 31.23 8.86
C GLN A 488 27.08 30.13 8.20
N SER A 489 27.35 28.84 8.44
CA SER A 489 26.73 27.73 7.69
C SER A 489 25.71 26.91 8.49
N SER A 490 25.21 27.42 9.62
CA SER A 490 24.24 26.69 10.44
C SER A 490 22.82 26.80 9.86
N PHE A 491 22.04 25.71 9.91
CA PHE A 491 20.62 25.70 9.53
C PHE A 491 19.83 26.79 10.27
N SER A 492 20.17 27.02 11.54
CA SER A 492 19.66 28.10 12.37
C SER A 492 19.82 29.50 11.74
N ASN A 493 20.97 29.79 11.12
CA ASN A 493 21.19 31.05 10.42
C ASN A 493 20.41 31.14 9.11
N VAL A 494 20.22 30.02 8.41
CA VAL A 494 19.38 29.98 7.19
C VAL A 494 17.94 30.34 7.53
N LEU A 495 17.41 29.83 8.65
CA LEU A 495 16.08 30.19 9.14
C LEU A 495 15.98 31.69 9.46
N LEU A 496 16.95 32.22 10.22
CA LEU A 496 17.01 33.64 10.57
C LEU A 496 17.12 34.54 9.34
N ALA A 497 18.02 34.23 8.41
CA ALA A 497 18.24 34.99 7.19
C ALA A 497 17.03 34.98 6.25
N PHE A 498 16.20 33.93 6.29
CA PHE A 498 14.94 33.90 5.55
C PHE A 498 13.87 34.76 6.24
N MET A 499 13.76 34.71 7.57
CA MET A 499 12.78 35.50 8.31
C MET A 499 13.06 37.01 8.30
N ASP A 500 14.33 37.42 8.20
CA ASP A 500 14.77 38.82 8.19
C ASP A 500 14.60 39.51 6.81
N GLN A 501 14.00 38.83 5.82
CA GLN A 501 13.74 39.39 4.50
C GLN A 501 12.51 40.29 4.51
N ASP A 502 12.52 41.30 3.64
CA ASP A 502 11.34 42.13 3.38
C ASP A 502 10.35 41.37 2.48
N PHE A 503 9.12 41.19 2.97
CA PHE A 503 8.05 40.50 2.24
C PHE A 503 7.01 41.48 1.68
N ASP A 504 6.71 41.35 0.38
CA ASP A 504 5.51 41.96 -0.21
C ASP A 504 4.29 41.09 0.11
N TRP A 505 3.62 41.42 1.22
CA TRP A 505 2.48 40.65 1.71
C TRP A 505 1.33 40.56 0.72
N ALA A 506 1.12 41.57 -0.14
CA ALA A 506 0.05 41.53 -1.13
C ALA A 506 0.33 40.47 -2.20
N LYS A 507 1.56 40.49 -2.74
CA LYS A 507 2.01 39.53 -3.75
C LYS A 507 2.04 38.11 -3.21
N GLU A 508 2.60 37.91 -2.03
CA GLU A 508 2.73 36.59 -1.40
C GLU A 508 1.38 35.97 -1.04
N ARG A 509 0.46 36.78 -0.51
CA ARG A 509 -0.92 36.36 -0.22
C ARG A 509 -1.63 35.89 -1.48
N ASP A 510 -1.57 36.70 -2.54
CA ASP A 510 -2.28 36.40 -3.78
C ASP A 510 -1.67 35.18 -4.49
N ALA A 511 -0.34 35.00 -4.41
CA ALA A 511 0.33 33.79 -4.89
C ALA A 511 -0.16 32.52 -4.18
N LEU A 512 -0.22 32.52 -2.84
CA LEU A 512 -0.67 31.36 -2.08
C LEU A 512 -2.18 31.08 -2.28
N ASN A 513 -3.02 32.11 -2.32
CA ASN A 513 -4.45 31.93 -2.58
C ASN A 513 -4.72 31.26 -3.94
N MET A 514 -3.91 31.58 -4.95
CA MET A 514 -4.05 31.05 -6.31
C MET A 514 -3.38 29.69 -6.53
N THR A 515 -2.62 29.17 -5.56
CA THR A 515 -1.91 27.89 -5.69
C THR A 515 -2.92 26.73 -5.70
N ASP A 516 -2.91 25.91 -6.75
CA ASP A 516 -3.67 24.65 -6.78
C ASP A 516 -2.81 23.51 -6.22
N ILE A 517 -3.26 22.93 -5.10
CA ILE A 517 -2.60 21.84 -4.37
C ILE A 517 -2.35 20.61 -5.27
N HIS A 518 -3.14 20.43 -6.33
CA HIS A 518 -3.08 19.27 -7.20
C HIS A 518 -2.25 19.47 -8.47
N SER A 519 -2.00 20.71 -8.91
CA SER A 519 -1.26 21.00 -10.15
C SER A 519 0.05 21.74 -9.96
N ASP A 520 0.19 22.54 -8.88
CA ASP A 520 1.29 23.50 -8.74
C ASP A 520 2.30 23.05 -7.68
N CYS A 521 3.59 22.98 -8.08
CA CYS A 521 4.71 22.70 -7.18
C CYS A 521 5.36 23.98 -6.61
N SER A 522 4.75 25.15 -6.78
CA SER A 522 5.34 26.42 -6.35
C SER A 522 5.26 26.58 -4.83
N ILE A 523 6.42 26.66 -4.18
CA ILE A 523 6.52 26.94 -2.75
C ILE A 523 6.44 28.45 -2.55
N THR A 524 5.44 28.93 -1.81
CA THR A 524 5.29 30.36 -1.46
C THR A 524 6.04 30.71 -0.19
N SER A 525 6.41 31.99 -0.05
CA SER A 525 7.16 32.47 1.12
C SER A 525 6.34 32.32 2.41
N ILE A 526 5.01 32.48 2.34
CA ILE A 526 4.11 32.28 3.49
C ILE A 526 4.13 30.83 3.97
N THR A 527 4.16 29.85 3.06
CA THR A 527 4.25 28.42 3.43
C THR A 527 5.57 28.11 4.12
N LEU A 528 6.67 28.71 3.65
CA LEU A 528 7.98 28.61 4.29
C LEU A 528 7.98 29.28 5.66
N LEU A 529 7.51 30.52 5.79
CA LEU A 529 7.41 31.21 7.08
C LEU A 529 6.55 30.43 8.09
N GLY A 530 5.37 29.97 7.68
CA GLY A 530 4.52 29.14 8.52
C GLY A 530 5.19 27.83 8.96
N SER A 531 6.01 27.24 8.08
CA SER A 531 6.83 26.08 8.42
C SER A 531 7.95 26.42 9.41
N ILE A 532 8.67 27.52 9.19
CA ILE A 532 9.72 27.99 10.10
C ILE A 532 9.15 28.27 11.49
N LEU A 533 8.03 28.99 11.60
CA LEU A 533 7.41 29.33 12.89
C LEU A 533 7.04 28.09 13.71
N ARG A 534 6.64 26.99 13.05
CA ARG A 534 6.40 25.69 13.71
C ARG A 534 7.68 24.97 14.11
N LEU A 535 8.79 25.22 13.44
CA LEU A 535 10.10 24.65 13.75
C LEU A 535 10.74 25.30 14.96
N LEU A 536 10.61 26.62 15.11
CA LEU A 536 11.34 27.42 16.11
C LEU A 536 11.26 26.85 17.54
N PRO A 537 10.09 26.39 18.06
CA PRO A 537 9.99 25.82 19.40
C PRO A 537 10.81 24.54 19.65
N THR A 538 11.30 23.89 18.59
CA THR A 538 11.95 22.58 18.66
C THR A 538 13.44 22.62 18.32
N ILE A 539 13.95 23.74 17.81
CA ILE A 539 15.34 23.90 17.36
C ILE A 539 16.08 24.82 18.32
N HIS A 540 17.33 24.48 18.64
CA HIS A 540 18.17 25.34 19.45
C HIS A 540 18.60 26.58 18.66
N LEU A 541 18.14 27.75 19.11
CA LEU A 541 18.35 29.06 18.50
C LEU A 541 18.64 30.10 19.59
N SER A 542 19.44 31.11 19.25
CA SER A 542 19.65 32.26 20.13
C SER A 542 18.38 33.13 20.13
N LEU A 543 17.63 33.09 21.24
CA LEU A 543 16.37 33.83 21.40
C LEU A 543 16.56 35.34 21.15
N ASP A 544 17.71 35.90 21.57
CA ASP A 544 18.11 37.30 21.34
C ASP A 544 18.12 37.74 19.87
N LYS A 545 18.37 36.81 18.95
CA LYS A 545 18.41 37.08 17.49
C LYS A 545 17.06 36.87 16.83
N VAL A 546 16.26 35.92 17.33
CA VAL A 546 14.96 35.55 16.76
C VAL A 546 13.89 36.56 17.16
N SER A 547 13.90 37.00 18.43
CA SER A 547 12.84 37.87 18.97
C SER A 547 12.69 39.20 18.22
N PRO A 548 13.76 39.95 17.86
CA PRO A 548 13.60 41.22 17.15
C PRO A 548 13.02 41.05 15.75
N VAL A 549 13.41 39.97 15.04
CA VAL A 549 12.90 39.63 13.71
C VAL A 549 11.41 39.30 13.77
N LEU A 550 10.98 38.52 14.77
CA LEU A 550 9.57 38.19 14.96
C LEU A 550 8.73 39.42 15.33
N PHE A 551 9.23 40.32 16.18
CA PHE A 551 8.53 41.57 16.47
C PHE A 551 8.43 42.49 15.25
N SER A 552 9.48 42.59 14.44
CA SER A 552 9.47 43.32 13.17
C SER A 552 8.42 42.75 12.21
N MET A 553 8.39 41.42 12.07
CA MET A 553 7.42 40.72 11.24
C MET A 553 5.98 40.90 11.74
N LEU A 554 5.76 40.83 13.06
CA LEU A 554 4.47 41.08 13.70
C LEU A 554 3.96 42.50 13.37
N GLN A 555 4.82 43.51 13.52
CA GLN A 555 4.47 44.90 13.23
C GLN A 555 4.21 45.12 11.73
N SER A 556 5.03 44.53 10.85
CA SER A 556 4.85 44.58 9.40
C SER A 556 3.50 43.98 8.96
N LEU A 557 3.18 42.78 9.45
CA LEU A 557 1.90 42.10 9.18
C LEU A 557 0.70 42.89 9.72
N LYS A 558 0.80 43.37 10.97
CA LYS A 558 -0.25 44.19 11.60
C LYS A 558 -0.53 45.45 10.80
N ASN A 559 0.51 46.19 10.42
CA ASN A 559 0.38 47.44 9.66
C ASN A 559 -0.23 47.19 8.27
N PHE A 560 0.19 46.11 7.60
CA PHE A 560 -0.39 45.72 6.31
C PHE A 560 -1.89 45.36 6.45
N LEU A 561 -2.25 44.50 7.40
CA LEU A 561 -3.63 44.06 7.61
C LEU A 561 -4.57 45.22 8.03
N LYS A 562 -4.06 46.20 8.77
CA LYS A 562 -4.81 47.41 9.14
C LYS A 562 -5.10 48.28 7.91
N ASN A 563 -4.10 48.47 7.05
CA ASN A 563 -4.21 49.30 5.84
C ASN A 563 -5.02 48.62 4.71
N ASP A 564 -5.00 47.29 4.63
CA ASP A 564 -5.69 46.50 3.59
C ASP A 564 -7.09 45.99 4.03
N SER A 565 -7.65 46.58 5.10
CA SER A 565 -8.94 46.16 5.68
C SER A 565 -10.11 46.22 4.70
N ASP A 566 -10.07 47.11 3.70
CA ASP A 566 -11.07 47.25 2.64
C ASP A 566 -11.08 46.08 1.62
N ASN A 567 -10.00 45.28 1.57
CA ASN A 567 -9.87 44.13 0.67
C ASN A 567 -10.28 42.79 1.30
N ASN A 568 -10.88 42.79 2.50
CA ASN A 568 -11.46 41.63 3.18
C ASN A 568 -12.76 41.10 2.53
N LYS A 569 -12.78 40.99 1.20
CA LYS A 569 -13.87 40.34 0.46
C LYS A 569 -13.69 38.83 0.53
N LEU A 570 -14.81 38.10 0.55
CA LEU A 570 -14.82 36.66 0.38
C LEU A 570 -14.35 36.34 -1.04
N ILE A 571 -13.31 35.53 -1.15
CA ILE A 571 -12.77 35.03 -2.42
C ILE A 571 -13.04 33.54 -2.56
N HIS A 572 -13.21 33.10 -3.80
CA HIS A 572 -13.26 31.69 -4.16
C HIS A 572 -12.00 31.34 -4.95
N ALA A 573 -10.88 31.18 -4.24
CA ALA A 573 -9.60 30.82 -4.85
C ALA A 573 -9.30 29.31 -4.64
N PRO A 574 -8.45 28.69 -5.47
CA PRO A 574 -8.14 27.26 -5.36
C PRO A 574 -7.70 26.81 -3.96
N TYR A 575 -6.90 27.63 -3.27
CA TYR A 575 -6.38 27.30 -1.94
C TYR A 575 -7.33 27.68 -0.79
N VAL A 576 -8.06 28.79 -0.91
CA VAL A 576 -8.85 29.40 0.19
C VAL A 576 -10.25 29.80 -0.26
N LEU A 577 -11.24 29.34 0.50
CA LEU A 577 -12.66 29.74 0.42
C LEU A 577 -13.05 30.61 1.63
N ALA A 578 -12.38 31.75 1.78
CA ALA A 578 -12.54 32.65 2.93
C ALA A 578 -12.25 34.11 2.54
N ASN A 579 -12.00 34.96 3.54
CA ASN A 579 -11.52 36.32 3.31
C ASN A 579 -10.17 36.28 2.58
N ARG A 580 -9.95 37.23 1.65
CA ARG A 580 -8.70 37.34 0.90
C ARG A 580 -7.44 37.34 1.80
N ASN A 581 -7.51 37.99 2.95
CA ASN A 581 -6.41 38.10 3.91
C ASN A 581 -6.32 36.96 4.92
N TYR A 582 -7.21 35.96 4.87
CA TYR A 582 -7.29 34.88 5.87
C TYR A 582 -5.96 34.14 6.08
N VAL A 583 -5.17 33.97 5.02
CA VAL A 583 -3.85 33.32 5.06
C VAL A 583 -2.83 34.15 5.86
N LEU A 584 -2.84 35.48 5.69
CA LEU A 584 -1.96 36.39 6.45
C LEU A 584 -2.40 36.49 7.92
N GLU A 585 -3.72 36.42 8.20
CA GLU A 585 -4.23 36.32 9.57
C GLU A 585 -3.76 35.01 10.24
N CYS A 586 -3.73 33.89 9.51
CA CYS A 586 -3.19 32.63 10.02
C CYS A 586 -1.70 32.77 10.36
N LEU A 587 -0.92 33.43 9.50
CA LEU A 587 0.50 33.70 9.73
C LEU A 587 0.71 34.59 10.95
N LEU A 588 -0.09 35.67 11.09
CA LEU A 588 -0.08 36.55 12.25
C LEU A 588 -0.29 35.75 13.55
N GLY A 589 -1.26 34.85 13.56
CA GLY A 589 -1.52 33.96 14.70
C GLY A 589 -0.35 33.04 15.04
N LEU A 590 0.33 32.48 14.03
CA LEU A 590 1.52 31.66 14.24
C LEU A 590 2.70 32.47 14.79
N VAL A 591 2.92 33.69 14.30
CA VAL A 591 3.96 34.59 14.83
C VAL A 591 3.71 34.90 16.31
N LEU A 592 2.45 35.18 16.67
CA LEU A 592 2.06 35.40 18.06
C LEU A 592 2.29 34.17 18.93
N GLU A 593 1.89 32.99 18.46
CA GLU A 593 2.12 31.72 19.15
C GLU A 593 3.62 31.50 19.43
N THR A 594 4.48 31.72 18.43
CA THR A 594 5.93 31.59 18.60
C THR A 594 6.49 32.63 19.57
N LEU A 595 6.07 33.90 19.49
CA LEU A 595 6.52 34.94 20.42
C LEU A 595 6.14 34.64 21.87
N VAL A 596 4.93 34.10 22.09
CA VAL A 596 4.48 33.68 23.43
C VAL A 596 5.32 32.52 23.94
N TRP A 597 5.62 31.53 23.08
CA TRP A 597 6.51 30.43 23.44
C TRP A 597 7.92 30.91 23.83
N ILE A 598 8.46 31.89 23.10
CA ILE A 598 9.74 32.52 23.47
C ILE A 598 9.60 33.26 24.80
N GLY A 599 8.51 34.01 25.03
CA GLY A 599 8.25 34.73 26.29
C GLY A 599 8.08 33.82 27.52
N GLU A 600 7.75 32.54 27.33
CA GLU A 600 7.77 31.54 28.40
C GLU A 600 9.21 31.32 28.92
N HIS A 601 10.21 31.40 28.04
CA HIS A 601 11.63 31.10 28.31
C HIS A 601 12.50 32.36 28.47
N ASP A 602 12.08 33.51 27.93
CA ASP A 602 12.78 34.80 27.99
C ASP A 602 11.87 35.90 28.55
N GLU A 603 12.24 36.42 29.72
CA GLU A 603 11.50 37.45 30.43
C GLU A 603 11.44 38.78 29.66
N HIS A 604 12.49 39.12 28.90
CA HIS A 604 12.52 40.37 28.13
C HIS A 604 11.44 40.40 27.04
N VAL A 605 11.23 39.27 26.36
CA VAL A 605 10.18 39.12 25.34
C VAL A 605 8.79 39.18 25.96
N MET A 606 8.60 38.60 27.14
CA MET A 606 7.32 38.72 27.86
C MET A 606 7.00 40.18 28.22
N VAL A 607 7.97 40.93 28.77
CA VAL A 607 7.76 42.36 29.10
C VAL A 607 7.41 43.16 27.84
N GLN A 608 8.02 42.86 26.69
CA GLN A 608 7.66 43.48 25.42
C GLN A 608 6.22 43.15 24.99
N LEU A 609 5.78 41.89 25.13
CA LEU A 609 4.39 41.48 24.87
C LEU A 609 3.40 42.14 25.83
N GLU A 610 3.78 42.38 27.09
CA GLU A 610 2.96 43.11 28.06
C GLU A 610 2.81 44.58 27.70
N ASN A 611 3.87 45.23 27.22
CA ASN A 611 3.82 46.61 26.73
C ASN A 611 2.92 46.73 25.48
N MET A 612 2.83 45.66 24.70
CA MET A 612 1.96 45.56 23.52
C MET A 612 0.53 45.07 23.83
N HIS A 613 0.11 44.98 25.10
CA HIS A 613 -1.19 44.40 25.47
C HIS A 613 -2.37 45.02 24.73
N ASP A 614 -2.43 46.36 24.67
CA ASP A 614 -3.52 47.08 23.99
C ASP A 614 -3.53 46.80 22.47
N GLU A 615 -2.34 46.62 21.87
CA GLU A 615 -2.19 46.24 20.47
C GLU A 615 -2.65 44.80 20.20
N LEU A 616 -2.37 43.87 21.12
CA LEU A 616 -2.83 42.48 21.03
C LEU A 616 -4.36 42.38 21.18
N VAL A 617 -4.94 43.23 22.04
CA VAL A 617 -6.40 43.39 22.16
C VAL A 617 -7.00 43.95 20.85
N GLU A 618 -6.36 44.93 20.21
CA GLU A 618 -6.76 45.42 18.88
C GLU A 618 -6.73 44.31 17.82
N ILE A 619 -5.68 43.47 17.81
CA ILE A 619 -5.58 42.31 16.92
C ILE A 619 -6.73 41.32 17.17
N LEU A 620 -7.07 41.04 18.44
CA LEU A 620 -8.19 40.16 18.78
C LEU A 620 -9.51 40.71 18.24
N LEU A 621 -9.76 42.01 18.42
CA LEU A 621 -10.99 42.66 17.96
C LEU A 621 -11.16 42.58 16.44
N ASN A 622 -10.07 42.77 15.69
CA ASN A 622 -10.10 42.81 14.22
C ASN A 622 -10.11 41.41 13.59
N HIS A 623 -9.42 40.43 14.17
CA HIS A 623 -9.18 39.12 13.56
C HIS A 623 -9.69 37.91 14.38
N SER A 624 -10.65 38.14 15.28
CA SER A 624 -11.26 37.14 16.17
C SER A 624 -11.81 35.87 15.51
N LYS A 625 -12.12 35.90 14.20
CA LYS A 625 -12.67 34.73 13.49
C LYS A 625 -11.60 33.72 13.11
N ASN A 626 -10.33 34.14 13.06
CA ASN A 626 -9.21 33.28 12.68
C ASN A 626 -8.78 32.37 13.84
N GLN A 627 -8.65 31.07 13.55
CA GLN A 627 -8.29 30.07 14.56
C GLN A 627 -6.91 30.31 15.17
N SER A 628 -5.91 30.62 14.33
CA SER A 628 -4.52 30.77 14.76
C SER A 628 -4.35 32.00 15.64
N VAL A 629 -5.01 33.12 15.28
CA VAL A 629 -4.99 34.34 16.10
C VAL A 629 -5.62 34.09 17.46
N LEU A 630 -6.81 33.47 17.50
CA LEU A 630 -7.45 33.09 18.77
C LEU A 630 -6.54 32.19 19.61
N PHE A 631 -5.81 31.27 19.00
CA PHE A 631 -4.91 30.38 19.73
C PHE A 631 -3.69 31.10 20.30
N GLY A 632 -3.01 31.93 19.50
CA GLY A 632 -1.86 32.72 19.97
C GLY A 632 -2.25 33.67 21.11
N ILE A 633 -3.40 34.33 21.00
CA ILE A 633 -3.90 35.25 22.04
C ILE A 633 -4.34 34.48 23.29
N TYR A 634 -4.98 33.33 23.13
CA TYR A 634 -5.26 32.44 24.26
C TYR A 634 -3.98 32.07 25.01
N GLN A 635 -2.92 31.65 24.31
CA GLN A 635 -1.65 31.30 24.95
C GLN A 635 -1.03 32.51 25.67
N TYR A 636 -1.04 33.69 25.03
CA TYR A 636 -0.56 34.93 25.64
C TYR A 636 -1.31 35.24 26.95
N LEU A 637 -2.64 35.22 26.92
CA LEU A 637 -3.46 35.50 28.11
C LEU A 637 -3.24 34.46 29.22
N ASN A 638 -3.02 33.20 28.85
CA ASN A 638 -2.68 32.15 29.81
C ASN A 638 -1.34 32.43 30.52
N LEU A 639 -0.32 32.81 29.76
CA LEU A 639 1.00 33.17 30.29
C LEU A 639 0.95 34.47 31.11
N LEU A 640 0.14 35.44 30.71
CA LEU A 640 -0.07 36.67 31.46
C LEU A 640 -0.79 36.41 32.79
N LYS A 641 -1.83 35.58 32.80
CA LYS A 641 -2.61 35.24 34.00
C LYS A 641 -1.80 34.46 35.03
N SER A 642 -0.86 33.63 34.60
CA SER A 642 0.02 32.89 35.52
C SER A 642 1.04 33.81 36.23
N ARG A 643 1.34 34.98 35.66
CA ARG A 643 2.38 35.91 36.16
C ARG A 643 1.81 37.16 36.85
N THR A 644 0.65 37.65 36.44
CA THR A 644 0.06 38.90 36.95
C THR A 644 -1.02 38.64 37.99
N THR A 645 -0.96 39.36 39.11
CA THR A 645 -2.03 39.42 40.13
C THR A 645 -3.02 40.56 39.89
N SER A 646 -2.83 41.38 38.83
CA SER A 646 -3.69 42.53 38.55
C SER A 646 -5.02 42.10 37.91
N ASN A 647 -6.11 42.20 38.68
CA ASN A 647 -7.45 41.85 38.21
C ASN A 647 -8.00 42.80 37.12
N ASP A 648 -7.47 44.02 36.99
CA ASP A 648 -8.06 45.04 36.09
C ASP A 648 -8.07 44.63 34.61
N ARG A 649 -7.03 43.93 34.13
CA ARG A 649 -6.95 43.44 32.72
C ARG A 649 -7.87 42.25 32.44
N PHE A 650 -8.24 41.50 33.49
CA PHE A 650 -9.17 40.37 33.42
C PHE A 650 -10.55 40.72 33.99
N SER A 651 -10.84 42.01 34.20
CA SER A 651 -12.09 42.48 34.79
C SER A 651 -13.29 42.31 33.86
N LEU A 652 -14.50 42.37 34.44
CA LEU A 652 -15.74 42.36 33.68
C LEU A 652 -15.78 43.49 32.62
N ASN A 653 -15.24 44.67 32.95
CA ASN A 653 -15.18 45.81 32.02
C ASN A 653 -14.30 45.54 30.79
N ALA A 654 -13.24 44.74 30.95
CA ALA A 654 -12.41 44.33 29.82
C ALA A 654 -13.13 43.29 28.95
N LEU A 655 -13.85 42.35 29.58
CA LEU A 655 -14.67 41.37 28.87
C LEU A 655 -15.80 42.04 28.07
N GLU A 656 -16.46 43.06 28.61
CA GLU A 656 -17.52 43.81 27.91
C GLU A 656 -17.06 44.38 26.56
N LYS A 657 -15.79 44.79 26.45
CA LYS A 657 -15.22 45.29 25.19
C LYS A 657 -14.99 44.18 24.16
N LEU A 658 -14.59 42.99 24.61
CA LEU A 658 -14.24 41.85 23.75
C LEU A 658 -15.44 40.97 23.37
N TYR A 659 -16.40 40.85 24.28
CA TYR A 659 -17.52 39.91 24.19
C TYR A 659 -18.38 40.04 22.91
N PRO A 660 -18.70 41.26 22.40
CA PRO A 660 -19.50 41.41 21.18
C PRO A 660 -18.89 40.69 19.97
N VAL A 661 -17.56 40.70 19.89
CA VAL A 661 -16.79 40.08 18.82
C VAL A 661 -16.65 38.58 19.07
N LEU A 662 -16.29 38.17 20.30
CA LEU A 662 -16.09 36.76 20.66
C LEU A 662 -17.37 35.93 20.58
N LYS A 663 -18.53 36.49 20.94
CA LYS A 663 -19.83 35.79 20.88
C LYS A 663 -20.15 35.26 19.48
N LEU A 664 -19.68 35.94 18.42
CA LEU A 664 -19.90 35.51 17.04
C LEU A 664 -19.25 34.14 16.74
N ASN A 665 -18.22 33.76 17.50
CA ASN A 665 -17.53 32.50 17.31
C ASN A 665 -18.28 31.30 17.93
N PHE A 666 -19.26 31.51 18.82
CA PHE A 666 -20.01 30.41 19.45
C PHE A 666 -20.77 29.54 18.45
N SER A 667 -21.25 30.17 17.38
CA SER A 667 -21.91 29.49 16.25
C SER A 667 -20.94 29.14 15.11
N SER A 668 -19.62 29.26 15.30
CA SER A 668 -18.64 28.91 14.28
C SER A 668 -18.66 27.39 14.01
N TYR A 669 -18.61 27.03 12.72
CA TYR A 669 -18.45 25.65 12.28
C TYR A 669 -17.12 25.04 12.78
N ASN A 670 -16.07 25.86 12.93
CA ASN A 670 -14.78 25.38 13.39
C ASN A 670 -14.79 25.16 14.91
N ARG A 671 -14.61 23.89 15.33
CA ARG A 671 -14.51 23.50 16.75
C ARG A 671 -13.41 24.25 17.50
N GLN A 672 -12.25 24.47 16.87
CA GLN A 672 -11.11 25.07 17.55
C GLN A 672 -11.33 26.57 17.80
N CYS A 673 -12.01 27.28 16.89
CA CYS A 673 -12.42 28.67 17.12
C CYS A 673 -13.35 28.76 18.33
N ARG A 674 -14.36 27.86 18.43
CA ARG A 674 -15.25 27.79 19.60
C ARG A 674 -14.48 27.53 20.88
N LEU A 675 -13.64 26.50 20.89
CA LEU A 675 -12.86 26.10 22.06
C LEU A 675 -11.94 27.23 22.55
N ASN A 676 -11.14 27.82 21.66
CA ASN A 676 -10.23 28.91 22.03
C ASN A 676 -11.00 30.15 22.50
N THR A 677 -12.15 30.45 21.89
CA THR A 677 -13.01 31.55 22.34
C THR A 677 -13.51 31.33 23.77
N PHE A 678 -14.02 30.13 24.09
CA PHE A 678 -14.46 29.82 25.46
C PHE A 678 -13.31 29.89 26.46
N LYS A 679 -12.13 29.37 26.09
CA LYS A 679 -10.93 29.46 26.93
C LYS A 679 -10.49 30.89 27.21
N ILE A 680 -10.56 31.78 26.21
CA ILE A 680 -10.28 33.21 26.40
C ILE A 680 -11.28 33.82 27.37
N ILE A 681 -12.59 33.60 27.17
CA ILE A 681 -13.65 34.16 28.03
C ILE A 681 -13.50 33.66 29.47
N ALA A 682 -13.12 32.40 29.67
CA ALA A 682 -12.89 31.79 30.98
C ALA A 682 -11.78 32.48 31.79
N PHE A 683 -10.88 33.25 31.15
CA PHE A 683 -9.87 33.99 31.89
C PHE A 683 -10.41 35.22 32.62
N PHE A 684 -11.51 35.81 32.15
CA PHE A 684 -12.08 37.05 32.67
C PHE A 684 -13.11 36.80 33.78
N GLU A 685 -13.35 37.82 34.61
CA GLU A 685 -14.46 37.85 35.56
C GLU A 685 -15.80 37.69 34.83
N GLN A 686 -16.64 36.77 35.34
CA GLN A 686 -17.93 36.48 34.74
C GLN A 686 -19.03 37.37 35.36
N PRO A 687 -20.03 37.81 34.57
CA PRO A 687 -21.16 38.56 35.09
C PRO A 687 -21.97 37.70 36.07
N THR A 688 -22.62 38.34 37.05
CA THR A 688 -23.57 37.65 37.92
C THR A 688 -24.92 37.49 37.24
N MET A 689 -25.63 36.40 37.55
CA MET A 689 -27.00 36.15 37.13
C MET A 689 -27.90 37.30 37.62
N LYS A 690 -28.85 37.71 36.77
CA LYS A 690 -29.87 38.69 37.18
C LYS A 690 -30.71 38.07 38.29
N ARG A 691 -30.82 38.75 39.43
CA ARG A 691 -31.66 38.31 40.55
C ARG A 691 -33.12 38.21 40.10
N ASP A 692 -33.72 37.04 40.24
CA ASP A 692 -35.13 36.76 39.97
C ASP A 692 -35.76 35.97 41.13
N GLU A 693 -37.00 35.50 41.00
CA GLU A 693 -37.69 34.77 42.07
C GLU A 693 -36.95 33.51 42.52
N ASN A 694 -36.12 32.93 41.64
CA ASN A 694 -35.36 31.70 41.87
C ASN A 694 -33.89 31.96 42.29
N HIS A 695 -33.30 33.11 41.92
CA HIS A 695 -31.89 33.45 42.19
C HIS A 695 -31.78 34.65 43.14
N LYS A 696 -31.75 34.38 44.45
CA LYS A 696 -31.68 35.42 45.50
C LYS A 696 -30.25 35.79 45.93
N THR A 697 -29.28 34.91 45.66
CA THR A 697 -27.85 35.11 45.89
C THR A 697 -27.14 35.50 44.60
N ASP A 698 -26.03 36.24 44.70
CA ASP A 698 -25.21 36.58 43.53
C ASP A 698 -24.52 35.31 43.02
N GLU A 699 -25.14 34.67 42.04
CA GLU A 699 -24.61 33.50 41.36
C GLU A 699 -23.84 33.93 40.10
N GLN A 700 -22.66 33.36 39.86
CA GLN A 700 -21.89 33.65 38.65
C GLN A 700 -22.56 33.01 37.43
N CYS A 701 -22.58 33.73 36.30
CA CYS A 701 -23.14 33.22 35.06
C CYS A 701 -22.20 32.17 34.45
N ASP A 702 -22.73 30.95 34.23
CA ASP A 702 -21.99 29.77 33.75
C ASP A 702 -21.54 29.81 32.28
N ILE A 703 -21.41 30.99 31.65
CA ILE A 703 -21.05 31.13 30.22
C ILE A 703 -19.71 30.43 29.89
N ALA A 704 -18.83 30.27 30.87
CA ALA A 704 -17.52 29.64 30.72
C ALA A 704 -17.32 28.33 31.51
N SER A 705 -18.33 27.77 32.19
CA SER A 705 -18.16 26.62 33.10
C SER A 705 -17.88 25.27 32.40
N MET A 706 -17.76 25.25 31.07
CA MET A 706 -17.42 24.06 30.26
C MET A 706 -15.93 23.97 29.83
N ALA A 707 -15.03 24.73 30.45
CA ALA A 707 -13.59 24.63 30.20
C ALA A 707 -12.93 23.48 30.98
#